data_AF-A0AAV0A652-F1
#
_entry.id   AF-A0AAV0A652-F1
#
_cell.length_a   1.000
_cell.length_b   1.000
_cell.length_c   1.000
_cell.angle_alpha   90.00
_cell.angle_beta   90.00
_cell.angle_gamma   90.00
#
_symmetry.space_group_name_H-M   'P 1'
#
loop_
_entity.id
_entity.type
_entity.pdbx_description
1 polymer ?
#
loop_
_entity_poly.entity_id
_entity_poly.type
_entity_poly.pdbx_seq_one_letter_code
_entity_poly.pdbx_strand_id
1 'polypeptide(L)'
;MAKRSSLSIRIVEGKNLPAKDISGSSDPYCIVKVDNEPIIRTATVWKTLCPFWGEEYQVHLLPTFHAVAFYVMDEDALSRDDVIGKVCLTRDMLASHPKGFSGWTHLIEVDPNEEVQGEIHLRLEVAPGGQGSRLRCSVLEARDLAPKDRNGASDPFVRVHYNGRTRETSVVKKSCYPRWNETFEFDLEEGAAEALSVEAWDWDLVSRNDFLGKVVVNVQRLCSAQQEEGWFRLQPDRSKSRRGEGNLGSLQLEVRLRDETVLPSVCYQPLVQLLCREVKLGTQGPGHLIPVIEETTTAECRQEVATTLLKLFLGQGLAKDFLDLLFRLELGRTSEANTLFRSNSLASKSMESFLKVAGMRYLHGILGPVIDRVFEEKKYVELDPSKVEVKDVGCSGLHRPQTEAEVLEQSAQTLRAHVVALLSAICRSVRACPAVVRATFRQLFQRVQERFPNAQHQNVPFIAVTSFLCLRFFSPAIMSPKLFHLRERHADARTSRTLLLLAKVVQNVGNMDTPVSRAKEAWMEPLQPTVRQGVVQLKDFITKLVDIEEKEELDLQRALNSQAPPVKEGPLFIHRTKGKGPLASSSFKKLYFSLTTEALSFAKTSSSKKSAFIKLASIRAAEKVEEKSFGSSNVMQVIYADDVGQAQTVYLQCKCVNELNQWLSALRKVSTNNTGLLGSYHPGIFRGDKWSCCHQKDKTDLGCDKTHSRVTLQEWNDPLDHDLEAQLIYRHLLGVEAALREKHWLLRRETEADISPTGGGGAPEDPLTQLLRVLQDLREAHSSILAGPPPREPHHLLELQT
;
A
#
# COMPACT_ATOMS: atom_id res chain seq x y z
N MET A 1 -19.84 -1.11 -12.03
CA MET A 1 -19.91 -0.30 -10.81
C MET A 1 -19.08 -0.98 -9.74
N ALA A 2 -18.22 -0.25 -9.04
CA ALA A 2 -17.38 -0.84 -8.00
C ALA A 2 -17.49 0.02 -6.73
N LYS A 3 -18.05 -0.56 -5.65
CA LYS A 3 -17.85 -0.03 -4.31
C LYS A 3 -16.49 -0.51 -3.83
N ARG A 4 -15.62 0.41 -3.48
CA ARG A 4 -14.27 0.12 -2.99
C ARG A 4 -14.04 0.90 -1.71
N SER A 5 -13.42 0.27 -0.73
CA SER A 5 -12.85 1.01 0.40
C SER A 5 -11.35 1.09 0.21
N SER A 6 -10.79 2.26 0.49
CA SER A 6 -9.35 2.44 0.58
C SER A 6 -9.00 2.94 1.97
N LEU A 7 -7.89 2.45 2.50
CA LEU A 7 -7.38 2.78 3.80
C LEU A 7 -5.96 3.31 3.62
N SER A 8 -5.77 4.59 3.90
CA SER A 8 -4.44 5.21 4.02
C SER A 8 -3.94 4.94 5.42
N ILE A 9 -2.76 4.34 5.55
CA ILE A 9 -2.16 3.96 6.83
C ILE A 9 -0.75 4.51 6.87
N ARG A 10 -0.45 5.34 7.86
CA ARG A 10 0.90 5.78 8.16
C ARG A 10 1.26 5.39 9.59
N ILE A 11 2.33 4.62 9.70
CA ILE A 11 2.90 4.19 10.97
C ILE A 11 4.12 5.09 11.20
N VAL A 12 3.96 6.09 12.07
CA VAL A 12 4.96 7.16 12.21
C VAL A 12 6.08 6.68 13.13
N GLU A 13 5.80 6.58 14.43
CA GLU A 13 6.78 6.22 15.45
C GLU A 13 6.13 5.62 16.70
N GLY A 14 6.93 4.87 17.45
CA GLY A 14 6.62 4.39 18.79
C GLY A 14 7.40 5.17 19.83
N LYS A 15 6.87 5.28 21.05
CA LYS A 15 7.59 5.89 22.19
C LYS A 15 7.38 5.10 23.47
N ASN A 16 8.40 5.09 24.31
CA ASN A 16 8.40 4.45 25.63
C ASN A 16 7.97 2.97 25.57
N LEU A 17 8.44 2.24 24.56
CA LEU A 17 8.18 0.81 24.47
C LEU A 17 8.94 0.08 25.60
N PRO A 18 8.41 -1.03 26.13
CA PRO A 18 9.11 -1.85 27.11
C PRO A 18 10.33 -2.51 26.48
N ALA A 19 11.43 -2.59 27.24
CA ALA A 19 12.59 -3.40 26.88
C ALA A 19 12.25 -4.88 27.00
N LYS A 20 12.45 -5.62 25.92
CA LYS A 20 12.19 -7.05 25.81
C LYS A 20 13.48 -7.86 25.68
N ASP A 21 14.53 -7.25 25.14
CA ASP A 21 15.86 -7.83 25.08
C ASP A 21 16.59 -7.83 26.44
N ILE A 22 17.48 -8.82 26.61
CA ILE A 22 18.46 -8.86 27.71
C ILE A 22 19.39 -7.62 27.69
N SER A 23 19.57 -6.98 26.54
CA SER A 23 20.37 -5.75 26.40
C SER A 23 19.72 -4.50 27.00
N GLY A 24 18.49 -4.58 27.51
CA GLY A 24 17.73 -3.42 27.98
C GLY A 24 17.17 -2.56 26.84
N SER A 25 16.98 -3.16 25.67
CA SER A 25 16.38 -2.56 24.47
C SER A 25 15.26 -3.44 23.93
N SER A 26 14.73 -3.06 22.76
CA SER A 26 13.90 -3.90 21.92
C SER A 26 14.32 -3.66 20.46
N ASP A 27 13.98 -4.58 19.58
CA ASP A 27 14.08 -4.53 18.13
C ASP A 27 12.66 -4.40 17.50
N PRO A 28 11.94 -3.27 17.75
CA PRO A 28 10.53 -3.18 17.43
C PRO A 28 10.21 -3.11 15.93
N TYR A 29 9.14 -3.80 15.54
CA TYR A 29 8.46 -3.65 14.26
C TYR A 29 6.94 -3.69 14.44
N CYS A 30 6.18 -3.27 13.42
CA CYS A 30 4.73 -3.23 13.47
C CYS A 30 4.10 -4.16 12.41
N ILE A 31 3.11 -4.95 12.81
CA ILE A 31 2.26 -5.74 11.90
C ILE A 31 0.88 -5.08 11.86
N VAL A 32 0.39 -4.75 10.67
CA VAL A 32 -0.99 -4.33 10.48
C VAL A 32 -1.82 -5.53 10.03
N LYS A 33 -2.87 -5.82 10.78
CA LYS A 33 -3.88 -6.82 10.45
C LYS A 33 -5.20 -6.13 10.11
N VAL A 34 -5.84 -6.54 9.03
CA VAL A 34 -7.24 -6.17 8.72
C VAL A 34 -8.09 -7.42 8.90
N ASP A 35 -9.05 -7.37 9.82
CA ASP A 35 -9.87 -8.54 10.18
C ASP A 35 -9.03 -9.81 10.47
N ASN A 36 -7.94 -9.64 11.21
CA ASN A 36 -6.94 -10.67 11.57
C ASN A 36 -6.01 -11.15 10.45
N GLU A 37 -6.21 -10.72 9.20
CA GLU A 37 -5.30 -11.01 8.10
C GLU A 37 -4.10 -10.03 8.15
N PRO A 38 -2.84 -10.51 8.33
CA PRO A 38 -1.67 -9.65 8.32
C PRO A 38 -1.35 -9.17 6.90
N ILE A 39 -1.58 -7.88 6.65
CA ILE A 39 -1.41 -7.27 5.32
C ILE A 39 -0.11 -6.49 5.18
N ILE A 40 0.46 -5.99 6.27
CA ILE A 40 1.65 -5.12 6.28
C ILE A 40 2.56 -5.52 7.44
N ARG A 41 3.88 -5.53 7.21
CA ARG A 41 4.90 -5.56 8.27
C ARG A 41 5.90 -4.44 8.04
N THR A 42 6.13 -3.59 9.04
CA THR A 42 7.18 -2.55 8.93
C THR A 42 8.58 -3.15 9.05
N ALA A 43 9.60 -2.33 8.80
CA ALA A 43 10.98 -2.72 9.07
C ALA A 43 11.21 -2.72 10.58
N THR A 44 12.08 -3.62 10.97
CA THR A 44 12.60 -3.72 12.33
C THR A 44 13.59 -2.59 12.56
N VAL A 45 13.34 -1.81 13.61
CA VAL A 45 14.26 -0.78 14.06
C VAL A 45 15.01 -1.35 15.25
N TRP A 46 16.31 -1.59 15.07
CA TRP A 46 17.10 -2.34 16.04
C TRP A 46 17.50 -1.47 17.24
N LYS A 47 17.45 -2.05 18.44
CA LYS A 47 17.97 -1.54 19.71
C LYS A 47 17.40 -0.18 20.11
N THR A 48 16.08 -0.05 20.11
CA THR A 48 15.40 1.18 20.49
C THR A 48 14.05 0.93 21.17
N LEU A 49 13.71 1.81 22.11
CA LEU A 49 12.38 1.88 22.74
C LEU A 49 11.51 3.00 22.14
N CYS A 50 12.07 3.77 21.21
CA CYS A 50 11.43 4.86 20.50
C CYS A 50 11.68 4.73 18.98
N PRO A 51 11.12 3.70 18.32
CA PRO A 51 11.35 3.47 16.90
C PRO A 51 10.66 4.50 16.02
N PHE A 52 11.36 4.98 14.99
CA PHE A 52 10.77 5.73 13.89
C PHE A 52 10.66 4.83 12.65
N TRP A 53 9.43 4.55 12.21
CA TRP A 53 9.18 3.78 10.98
C TRP A 53 8.95 4.74 9.80
N GLY A 54 8.05 5.71 9.96
CA GLY A 54 7.68 6.65 8.90
C GLY A 54 7.12 5.98 7.64
N GLU A 55 6.55 4.78 7.76
CA GLU A 55 6.11 3.97 6.64
C GLU A 55 4.64 4.26 6.32
N GLU A 56 4.33 4.45 5.04
CA GLU A 56 3.00 4.77 4.53
C GLU A 56 2.53 3.71 3.54
N TYR A 57 1.27 3.31 3.67
CA TYR A 57 0.63 2.26 2.90
C TYR A 57 -0.77 2.70 2.50
N GLN A 58 -1.14 2.44 1.25
CA GLN A 58 -2.52 2.58 0.80
C GLN A 58 -3.07 1.19 0.47
N VAL A 59 -4.13 0.81 1.16
CA VAL A 59 -4.71 -0.55 1.08
C VAL A 59 -6.12 -0.45 0.50
N HIS A 60 -6.40 -1.22 -0.54
CA HIS A 60 -7.75 -1.41 -1.05
C HIS A 60 -8.39 -2.62 -0.37
N LEU A 61 -9.62 -2.43 0.12
CA LEU A 61 -10.37 -3.36 0.95
C LEU A 61 -11.82 -3.48 0.47
N LEU A 62 -12.48 -4.55 0.91
CA LEU A 62 -13.93 -4.68 0.83
C LEU A 62 -14.62 -3.67 1.78
N PRO A 63 -15.77 -3.08 1.42
CA PRO A 63 -16.51 -2.17 2.30
C PRO A 63 -17.02 -2.75 3.62
N THR A 64 -16.87 -4.06 3.83
CA THR A 64 -17.41 -4.80 4.96
C THR A 64 -16.34 -5.18 6.00
N PHE A 65 -15.14 -4.61 5.94
CA PHE A 65 -14.12 -4.89 6.96
C PHE A 65 -14.54 -4.33 8.34
N HIS A 66 -14.10 -4.95 9.44
CA HIS A 66 -14.59 -4.56 10.78
C HIS A 66 -13.57 -3.77 11.58
N ALA A 67 -12.31 -4.19 11.56
CA ALA A 67 -11.25 -3.53 12.32
C ALA A 67 -9.87 -3.64 11.66
N VAL A 68 -9.04 -2.67 11.99
CA VAL A 68 -7.62 -2.59 11.64
C VAL A 68 -6.85 -2.62 12.95
N ALA A 69 -5.99 -3.62 13.12
CA ALA A 69 -5.18 -3.80 14.32
C ALA A 69 -3.70 -3.62 14.00
N PHE A 70 -3.02 -2.84 14.84
CA PHE A 70 -1.59 -2.53 14.76
C PHE A 70 -0.91 -3.23 15.91
N TYR A 71 -0.15 -4.28 15.62
CA TYR A 71 0.64 -5.01 16.61
C TYR A 71 2.04 -4.45 16.60
N VAL A 72 2.56 -4.09 17.76
CA VAL A 72 3.99 -3.81 17.93
C VAL A 72 4.62 -5.08 18.48
N MET A 73 5.64 -5.55 17.76
CA MET A 73 6.35 -6.79 17.99
C MET A 73 7.82 -6.49 18.23
N ASP A 74 8.50 -7.38 18.94
CA ASP A 74 9.94 -7.37 19.12
C ASP A 74 10.57 -8.50 18.27
N GLU A 75 11.52 -8.19 17.37
CA GLU A 75 12.15 -9.22 16.53
C GLU A 75 13.23 -9.98 17.28
N ASP A 76 13.03 -11.28 17.46
CA ASP A 76 13.98 -12.16 18.13
C ASP A 76 14.78 -13.00 17.13
N ALA A 77 16.11 -13.06 17.32
CA ALA A 77 16.97 -13.84 16.44
C ALA A 77 16.86 -15.36 16.65
N LEU A 78 16.50 -15.81 17.85
CA LEU A 78 16.55 -17.22 18.28
C LEU A 78 15.24 -17.76 18.87
N SER A 79 14.26 -16.90 19.09
CA SER A 79 12.92 -17.21 19.63
C SER A 79 11.82 -16.70 18.72
N ARG A 80 10.56 -16.95 19.09
CA ARG A 80 9.42 -16.30 18.43
C ARG A 80 9.35 -14.87 18.94
N ASP A 81 9.18 -13.94 18.00
CA ASP A 81 8.99 -12.52 18.26
C ASP A 81 7.94 -12.25 19.36
N ASP A 82 8.34 -11.46 20.36
CA ASP A 82 7.50 -11.10 21.49
C ASP A 82 6.48 -10.01 21.11
N VAL A 83 5.24 -10.16 21.58
CA VAL A 83 4.23 -9.10 21.42
C VAL A 83 4.47 -8.03 22.47
N ILE A 84 4.72 -6.79 22.03
CA ILE A 84 4.82 -5.63 22.92
C ILE A 84 3.42 -5.12 23.28
N GLY A 85 2.53 -5.01 22.29
CA GLY A 85 1.14 -4.58 22.49
C GLY A 85 0.42 -4.35 21.18
N LYS A 86 -0.86 -3.98 21.25
CA LYS A 86 -1.66 -3.64 20.06
C LYS A 86 -2.45 -2.35 20.18
N VAL A 87 -2.85 -1.80 19.05
CA VAL A 87 -3.88 -0.75 18.92
C VAL A 87 -4.92 -1.26 17.93
N CYS A 88 -6.20 -1.18 18.26
CA CYS A 88 -7.29 -1.59 17.37
C CYS A 88 -8.18 -0.39 17.03
N LEU A 89 -8.37 -0.13 15.74
CA LEU A 89 -9.29 0.88 15.22
C LEU A 89 -10.43 0.18 14.49
N THR A 90 -11.66 0.33 14.96
CA THR A 90 -12.83 -0.24 14.26
C THR A 90 -13.19 0.62 13.05
N ARG A 91 -13.88 0.01 12.09
CA ARG A 91 -14.41 0.72 10.92
C ARG A 91 -15.32 1.87 11.33
N ASP A 92 -16.16 1.70 12.35
CA ASP A 92 -17.06 2.76 12.85
C ASP A 92 -16.28 3.96 13.42
N MET A 93 -15.19 3.69 14.16
CA MET A 93 -14.28 4.74 14.64
C MET A 93 -13.62 5.50 13.49
N LEU A 94 -13.23 4.79 12.43
CA LEU A 94 -12.65 5.43 11.24
C LEU A 94 -13.70 6.19 10.42
N ALA A 95 -14.91 5.65 10.28
CA ALA A 95 -16.00 6.26 9.51
C ALA A 95 -16.55 7.54 10.17
N SER A 96 -16.54 7.59 11.50
CA SER A 96 -16.90 8.79 12.28
C SER A 96 -15.89 9.94 12.18
N HIS A 97 -14.69 9.68 11.63
CA HIS A 97 -13.65 10.68 11.42
C HIS A 97 -13.31 10.81 9.92
N PRO A 98 -14.07 11.58 9.11
CA PRO A 98 -13.88 11.66 7.65
C PRO A 98 -12.50 12.19 7.21
N LYS A 99 -11.86 13.01 8.07
CA LYS A 99 -10.48 13.49 7.86
C LYS A 99 -9.40 12.45 8.17
N GLY A 100 -9.78 11.32 8.76
CA GLY A 100 -8.89 10.28 9.29
C GLY A 100 -8.60 10.48 10.78
N PHE A 101 -8.14 9.40 11.41
CA PHE A 101 -7.55 9.39 12.73
C PHE A 101 -6.07 9.82 12.61
N SER A 102 -5.62 10.79 13.41
CA SER A 102 -4.22 11.20 13.48
C SER A 102 -3.85 11.52 14.92
N GLY A 103 -2.93 10.78 15.51
CA GLY A 103 -2.48 11.04 16.88
C GLY A 103 -1.78 9.88 17.56
N TRP A 104 -1.48 10.09 18.84
CA TRP A 104 -0.90 9.08 19.73
C TRP A 104 -1.99 8.17 20.29
N THR A 105 -1.72 6.87 20.29
CA THR A 105 -2.58 5.83 20.87
C THR A 105 -1.77 4.95 21.80
N HIS A 106 -2.31 4.67 22.99
CA HIS A 106 -1.67 3.77 23.95
C HIS A 106 -1.78 2.33 23.48
N LEU A 107 -0.69 1.59 23.63
CA LEU A 107 -0.67 0.16 23.37
C LEU A 107 -1.44 -0.56 24.49
N ILE A 108 -2.28 -1.51 24.10
CA ILE A 108 -2.98 -2.42 25.02
C ILE A 108 -2.31 -3.79 25.00
N GLU A 109 -2.35 -4.46 26.16
CA GLU A 109 -1.86 -5.82 26.30
C GLU A 109 -2.65 -6.77 25.38
N VAL A 110 -1.95 -7.76 24.84
CA VAL A 110 -2.55 -8.76 23.96
C VAL A 110 -2.72 -10.04 24.76
N ASP A 111 -3.95 -10.32 25.22
CA ASP A 111 -4.30 -11.62 25.76
C ASP A 111 -4.50 -12.61 24.59
N PRO A 112 -3.71 -13.69 24.49
CA PRO A 112 -3.89 -14.73 23.48
C PRO A 112 -5.30 -15.34 23.48
N ASN A 113 -6.01 -15.34 24.60
CA ASN A 113 -7.38 -15.86 24.71
C ASN A 113 -8.43 -14.88 24.17
N GLU A 114 -8.11 -13.59 24.06
CA GLU A 114 -8.98 -12.58 23.46
C GLU A 114 -8.71 -12.41 21.95
N GLU A 115 -7.64 -13.00 21.42
CA GLU A 115 -7.33 -13.08 19.99
C GLU A 115 -8.21 -14.13 19.31
N VAL A 116 -9.47 -13.74 19.04
CA VAL A 116 -10.45 -14.57 18.34
C VAL A 116 -10.37 -14.34 16.83
N GLN A 117 -10.36 -15.44 16.06
CA GLN A 117 -10.32 -15.47 14.61
C GLN A 117 -11.31 -16.53 14.08
N GLY A 118 -11.82 -16.30 12.88
CA GLY A 118 -12.65 -17.26 12.17
C GLY A 118 -14.16 -17.03 12.28
N GLU A 119 -14.87 -17.85 11.52
CA GLU A 119 -16.33 -17.86 11.42
C GLU A 119 -16.83 -19.29 11.62
N ILE A 120 -18.01 -19.42 12.24
CA ILE A 120 -18.69 -20.70 12.46
C ILE A 120 -20.01 -20.73 11.68
N HIS A 121 -20.26 -21.81 10.95
CA HIS A 121 -21.47 -22.02 10.18
C HIS A 121 -22.50 -22.74 11.05
N LEU A 122 -23.59 -22.04 11.38
CA LEU A 122 -24.67 -22.57 12.21
C LEU A 122 -25.98 -22.59 11.43
N ARG A 123 -26.80 -23.60 11.69
CA ARG A 123 -28.22 -23.64 11.33
C ARG A 123 -29.06 -23.75 12.60
N LEU A 124 -29.89 -22.76 12.83
CA LEU A 124 -30.72 -22.61 14.03
C LEU A 124 -32.18 -22.67 13.60
N GLU A 125 -32.97 -23.55 14.23
CA GLU A 125 -34.38 -23.76 13.91
C GLU A 125 -35.21 -23.82 15.18
N VAL A 126 -36.40 -23.22 15.14
CA VAL A 126 -37.43 -23.39 16.17
C VAL A 126 -38.52 -24.29 15.60
N ALA A 127 -38.59 -25.53 16.09
CA ALA A 127 -39.56 -26.51 15.65
C ALA A 127 -40.66 -26.73 16.69
N PRO A 128 -41.92 -26.96 16.29
CA PRO A 128 -42.97 -27.37 17.22
C PRO A 128 -42.68 -28.80 17.72
N GLY A 129 -42.60 -28.98 19.04
CA GLY A 129 -42.44 -30.27 19.70
C GLY A 129 -43.70 -30.69 20.46
N GLY A 130 -43.83 -32.00 20.73
CA GLY A 130 -45.04 -32.59 21.33
C GLY A 130 -45.39 -32.12 22.76
N GLN A 131 -44.51 -31.39 23.45
CA GLN A 131 -44.76 -30.75 24.76
C GLN A 131 -44.29 -29.28 24.83
N GLY A 132 -44.10 -28.62 23.68
CA GLY A 132 -43.57 -27.24 23.60
C GLY A 132 -42.64 -27.05 22.40
N SER A 133 -42.25 -25.81 22.11
CA SER A 133 -41.29 -25.52 21.04
C SER A 133 -39.90 -26.08 21.38
N ARG A 134 -39.13 -26.52 20.37
CA ARG A 134 -37.76 -26.99 20.51
C ARG A 134 -36.81 -26.12 19.71
N LEU A 135 -35.68 -25.78 20.32
CA LEU A 135 -34.56 -25.13 19.67
C LEU A 135 -33.60 -26.19 19.15
N ARG A 136 -33.40 -26.23 17.84
CA ARG A 136 -32.40 -27.06 17.19
C ARG A 136 -31.22 -26.19 16.77
N CYS A 137 -30.03 -26.54 17.25
CA CYS A 137 -28.78 -25.90 16.88
C CYS A 137 -27.91 -26.93 16.15
N SER A 138 -27.70 -26.73 14.85
CA SER A 138 -26.80 -27.53 14.03
C SER A 138 -25.48 -26.80 13.87
N VAL A 139 -24.41 -27.41 14.36
CA VAL A 139 -23.02 -26.94 14.24
C VAL A 139 -22.39 -27.63 13.03
N LEU A 140 -22.29 -26.91 11.91
CA LEU A 140 -21.92 -27.53 10.63
C LEU A 140 -20.40 -27.58 10.46
N GLU A 141 -19.77 -26.41 10.40
CA GLU A 141 -18.34 -26.26 10.14
C GLU A 141 -17.82 -24.92 10.68
N ALA A 142 -16.51 -24.76 10.75
CA ALA A 142 -15.87 -23.47 10.97
C ALA A 142 -14.72 -23.26 9.98
N ARG A 143 -14.33 -22.01 9.78
CA ARG A 143 -13.21 -21.65 8.92
C ARG A 143 -12.34 -20.57 9.56
N ASP A 144 -11.06 -20.61 9.20
CA ASP A 144 -10.06 -19.62 9.60
C ASP A 144 -9.95 -19.48 11.13
N LEU A 145 -10.05 -20.59 11.88
CA LEU A 145 -9.88 -20.58 13.33
C LEU A 145 -8.43 -20.24 13.72
N ALA A 146 -8.27 -19.51 14.83
CA ALA A 146 -6.95 -19.15 15.35
C ALA A 146 -6.11 -20.41 15.66
N PRO A 147 -4.89 -20.57 15.12
CA PRO A 147 -4.04 -21.71 15.43
C PRO A 147 -3.41 -21.54 16.81
N LYS A 148 -3.84 -22.34 17.81
CA LYS A 148 -3.26 -22.30 19.17
C LYS A 148 -2.13 -23.32 19.36
N ASP A 149 -2.12 -24.39 18.57
CA ASP A 149 -1.06 -25.39 18.64
C ASP A 149 0.27 -24.90 18.06
N ARG A 150 1.37 -25.42 18.61
CA ARG A 150 2.73 -25.26 18.05
C ARG A 150 2.87 -25.77 16.60
N ASN A 151 1.97 -26.66 16.18
CA ASN A 151 1.95 -27.24 14.83
C ASN A 151 1.33 -26.31 13.77
N GLY A 152 0.82 -25.13 14.17
CA GLY A 152 0.16 -24.18 13.28
C GLY A 152 -1.28 -24.56 12.93
N ALA A 153 -1.96 -25.32 13.78
CA ALA A 153 -3.37 -25.68 13.70
C ALA A 153 -4.04 -25.59 15.08
N SER A 154 -5.23 -26.18 15.21
CA SER A 154 -5.95 -26.42 16.46
C SER A 154 -6.65 -27.78 16.38
N ASP A 155 -7.07 -28.30 17.52
CA ASP A 155 -7.95 -29.45 17.73
C ASP A 155 -9.37 -28.99 18.16
N PRO A 156 -10.14 -28.28 17.32
CA PRO A 156 -11.35 -27.59 17.75
C PRO A 156 -12.55 -28.50 18.07
N PHE A 157 -13.32 -28.08 19.07
CA PHE A 157 -14.66 -28.55 19.41
C PHE A 157 -15.57 -27.39 19.82
N VAL A 158 -16.88 -27.61 19.81
CA VAL A 158 -17.88 -26.56 20.08
C VAL A 158 -18.75 -26.95 21.27
N ARG A 159 -18.91 -26.01 22.22
CA ARG A 159 -19.85 -26.10 23.34
C ARG A 159 -21.08 -25.27 23.04
N VAL A 160 -22.26 -25.88 23.10
CA VAL A 160 -23.54 -25.20 22.95
C VAL A 160 -24.23 -25.14 24.31
N HIS A 161 -24.46 -23.94 24.81
CA HIS A 161 -25.07 -23.66 26.10
C HIS A 161 -26.41 -22.93 25.96
N TYR A 162 -27.44 -23.48 26.59
CA TYR A 162 -28.77 -22.88 26.66
C TYR A 162 -29.52 -23.36 27.91
N ASN A 163 -30.09 -22.44 28.68
CA ASN A 163 -30.91 -22.71 29.87
C ASN A 163 -30.24 -23.68 30.85
N GLY A 164 -28.99 -23.39 31.23
CA GLY A 164 -28.20 -24.23 32.13
C GLY A 164 -27.73 -25.58 31.56
N ARG A 165 -28.18 -25.97 30.36
CA ARG A 165 -27.75 -27.21 29.68
C ARG A 165 -26.59 -26.92 28.75
N THR A 166 -25.60 -27.82 28.75
CA THR A 166 -24.42 -27.74 27.87
C THR A 166 -24.29 -29.03 27.07
N ARG A 167 -24.07 -28.92 25.76
CA ARG A 167 -23.71 -30.03 24.88
C ARG A 167 -22.42 -29.70 24.13
N GLU A 168 -21.67 -30.72 23.73
CA GLU A 168 -20.39 -30.55 23.04
C GLU A 168 -20.35 -31.39 21.77
N THR A 169 -19.64 -30.89 20.75
CA THR A 169 -19.32 -31.66 19.54
C THR A 169 -18.15 -32.60 19.78
N SER A 170 -17.91 -33.49 18.83
CA SER A 170 -16.63 -34.19 18.70
C SER A 170 -15.46 -33.22 18.45
N VAL A 171 -14.25 -33.65 18.83
CA VAL A 171 -12.99 -32.93 18.61
C VAL A 171 -12.46 -33.24 17.21
N VAL A 172 -12.22 -32.21 16.39
CA VAL A 172 -11.58 -32.37 15.07
C VAL A 172 -10.11 -32.01 15.20
N LYS A 173 -9.21 -32.99 15.08
CA LYS A 173 -7.78 -32.73 15.29
C LYS A 173 -7.12 -31.98 14.13
N LYS A 174 -6.12 -31.14 14.42
CA LYS A 174 -5.16 -30.51 13.50
C LYS A 174 -5.79 -29.74 12.35
N SER A 175 -6.89 -29.05 12.60
CA SER A 175 -7.62 -28.30 11.58
C SER A 175 -8.10 -26.95 12.11
N CYS A 176 -7.79 -25.88 11.38
CA CYS A 176 -8.43 -24.57 11.52
C CYS A 176 -9.71 -24.44 10.68
N TYR A 177 -10.11 -25.53 10.00
CA TYR A 177 -11.25 -25.61 9.09
C TYR A 177 -12.10 -26.87 9.40
N PRO A 178 -12.54 -27.05 10.66
CA PRO A 178 -13.22 -28.26 11.09
C PRO A 178 -14.62 -28.40 10.50
N ARG A 179 -15.08 -29.65 10.37
CA ARG A 179 -16.45 -30.01 10.00
C ARG A 179 -16.99 -31.00 11.03
N TRP A 180 -18.07 -30.61 11.71
CA TRP A 180 -18.72 -31.44 12.72
C TRP A 180 -20.01 -32.05 12.17
N ASN A 181 -20.87 -31.22 11.56
CA ASN A 181 -22.22 -31.60 11.13
C ASN A 181 -23.03 -32.27 12.25
N GLU A 182 -22.95 -31.71 13.46
CA GLU A 182 -23.60 -32.23 14.66
C GLU A 182 -24.79 -31.34 15.05
N THR A 183 -25.88 -31.95 15.51
CA THR A 183 -27.13 -31.25 15.82
C THR A 183 -27.56 -31.49 17.26
N PHE A 184 -27.91 -30.42 17.96
CA PHE A 184 -28.31 -30.41 19.35
C PHE A 184 -29.72 -29.86 19.50
N GLU A 185 -30.54 -30.54 20.32
CA GLU A 185 -31.90 -30.11 20.63
C GLU A 185 -32.04 -29.69 22.11
N PHE A 186 -32.73 -28.57 22.31
CA PHE A 186 -33.07 -27.99 23.60
C PHE A 186 -34.56 -27.68 23.67
N ASP A 187 -35.17 -27.87 24.83
CA ASP A 187 -36.57 -27.51 25.05
C ASP A 187 -36.67 -25.98 25.28
N LEU A 188 -37.58 -25.31 24.56
CA LEU A 188 -37.83 -23.88 24.75
C LEU A 188 -38.92 -23.70 25.80
N GLU A 189 -38.59 -23.01 26.88
CA GLU A 189 -39.57 -22.59 27.89
C GLU A 189 -40.32 -21.33 27.43
N GLU A 190 -41.61 -21.26 27.72
CA GLU A 190 -42.45 -20.11 27.39
C GLU A 190 -41.98 -18.86 28.14
N GLY A 191 -41.57 -17.81 27.41
CA GLY A 191 -41.07 -16.56 27.98
C GLY A 191 -39.56 -16.50 28.26
N ALA A 192 -38.77 -17.51 27.85
CA ALA A 192 -37.32 -17.50 28.02
C ALA A 192 -36.65 -16.31 27.32
N ALA A 193 -35.90 -15.51 28.08
CA ALA A 193 -35.09 -14.39 27.59
C ALA A 193 -33.59 -14.76 27.45
N GLU A 194 -33.23 -16.00 27.77
CA GLU A 194 -31.83 -16.44 27.71
C GLU A 194 -31.33 -16.60 26.27
N ALA A 195 -30.08 -16.20 26.05
CA ALA A 195 -29.44 -16.32 24.76
C ALA A 195 -28.78 -17.70 24.61
N LEU A 196 -28.82 -18.25 23.39
CA LEU A 196 -28.03 -19.43 23.02
C LEU A 196 -26.57 -19.00 22.89
N SER A 197 -25.67 -19.61 23.67
CA SER A 197 -24.22 -19.40 23.54
C SER A 197 -23.60 -20.59 22.82
N VAL A 198 -22.85 -20.31 21.76
CA VAL A 198 -22.09 -21.30 20.99
C VAL A 198 -20.62 -20.92 21.07
N GLU A 199 -19.81 -21.74 21.73
CA GLU A 199 -18.42 -21.44 22.06
C GLU A 199 -17.49 -22.45 21.38
N ALA A 200 -16.54 -21.97 20.58
CA ALA A 200 -15.48 -22.78 20.01
C ALA A 200 -14.26 -22.81 20.94
N TRP A 201 -13.68 -23.99 21.10
CA TRP A 201 -12.56 -24.25 21.99
C TRP A 201 -11.53 -25.15 21.31
N ASP A 202 -10.25 -24.95 21.63
CA ASP A 202 -9.17 -25.85 21.25
C ASP A 202 -8.96 -26.90 22.33
N TRP A 203 -8.99 -28.17 21.96
CA TRP A 203 -8.79 -29.25 22.93
C TRP A 203 -7.29 -29.49 23.16
N ASP A 204 -6.88 -29.39 24.43
CA ASP A 204 -5.51 -29.66 24.85
C ASP A 204 -5.42 -30.89 25.76
N LEU A 205 -4.47 -31.77 25.48
CA LEU A 205 -4.27 -32.98 26.29
C LEU A 205 -3.67 -32.68 27.68
N VAL A 206 -2.77 -31.69 27.76
CA VAL A 206 -1.91 -31.44 28.94
C VAL A 206 -2.18 -30.09 29.60
N SER A 207 -2.64 -29.11 28.83
CA SER A 207 -3.01 -27.76 29.28
C SER A 207 -4.52 -27.60 29.42
N ARG A 208 -4.95 -26.42 29.88
CA ARG A 208 -6.35 -26.02 29.79
C ARG A 208 -6.68 -25.73 28.32
N ASN A 209 -7.85 -26.15 27.88
CA ASN A 209 -8.36 -25.83 26.55
C ASN A 209 -8.36 -24.32 26.29
N ASP A 210 -7.85 -23.92 25.13
CA ASP A 210 -7.79 -22.53 24.72
C ASP A 210 -9.12 -22.09 24.11
N PHE A 211 -9.55 -20.88 24.43
CA PHE A 211 -10.78 -20.32 23.88
C PHE A 211 -10.54 -19.85 22.43
N LEU A 212 -11.38 -20.30 21.49
CA LEU A 212 -11.31 -19.91 20.08
C LEU A 212 -12.34 -18.85 19.71
N GLY A 213 -13.36 -18.62 20.54
CA GLY A 213 -14.36 -17.57 20.37
C GLY A 213 -15.78 -18.04 20.64
N LYS A 214 -16.74 -17.10 20.70
CA LYS A 214 -18.16 -17.42 20.88
C LYS A 214 -19.10 -16.63 19.99
N VAL A 215 -20.28 -17.19 19.76
CA VAL A 215 -21.45 -16.55 19.16
C VAL A 215 -22.58 -16.59 20.17
N VAL A 216 -23.23 -15.46 20.39
CA VAL A 216 -24.39 -15.35 21.28
C VAL A 216 -25.60 -14.99 20.43
N VAL A 217 -26.60 -15.86 20.41
CA VAL A 217 -27.80 -15.71 19.58
C VAL A 217 -29.00 -15.39 20.47
N ASN A 218 -29.71 -14.32 20.13
CA ASN A 218 -30.95 -13.97 20.81
C ASN A 218 -32.09 -14.86 20.31
N VAL A 219 -32.55 -15.77 21.17
CA VAL A 219 -33.58 -16.77 20.84
C VAL A 219 -34.93 -16.13 20.52
N GLN A 220 -35.28 -14.96 21.07
CA GLN A 220 -36.53 -14.28 20.74
C GLN A 220 -36.58 -13.81 19.28
N ARG A 221 -35.44 -13.34 18.76
CA ARG A 221 -35.32 -12.98 17.33
C ARG A 221 -35.47 -14.21 16.44
N LEU A 222 -34.86 -15.33 16.86
CA LEU A 222 -34.96 -16.59 16.15
C LEU A 222 -36.39 -17.15 16.16
N CYS A 223 -37.12 -17.06 17.27
CA CYS A 223 -38.53 -17.44 17.34
C CYS A 223 -39.42 -16.67 16.34
N SER A 224 -39.08 -15.40 16.09
CA SER A 224 -39.79 -14.57 15.09
C SER A 224 -39.42 -14.96 13.65
N ALA A 225 -38.16 -15.32 13.40
CA ALA A 225 -37.65 -15.72 12.09
C ALA A 225 -37.92 -17.20 11.74
N GLN A 226 -38.26 -18.03 12.73
CA GLN A 226 -38.39 -19.50 12.69
C GLN A 226 -37.11 -20.27 12.38
N GLN A 227 -36.26 -19.77 11.48
CA GLN A 227 -35.00 -20.37 11.07
C GLN A 227 -33.96 -19.31 10.74
N GLU A 228 -32.70 -19.59 11.06
CA GLU A 228 -31.54 -18.78 10.68
C GLU A 228 -30.37 -19.71 10.32
N GLU A 229 -29.80 -19.56 9.12
CA GLU A 229 -28.61 -20.30 8.69
C GLU A 229 -27.59 -19.34 8.09
N GLY A 230 -26.34 -19.48 8.52
CA GLY A 230 -25.27 -18.65 7.98
C GLY A 230 -23.95 -18.75 8.73
N TRP A 231 -22.98 -18.00 8.24
CA TRP A 231 -21.67 -17.84 8.87
C TRP A 231 -21.74 -16.75 9.94
N PHE A 232 -21.45 -17.12 11.18
CA PHE A 232 -21.39 -16.23 12.32
C PHE A 232 -19.94 -15.98 12.70
N ARG A 233 -19.56 -14.71 12.84
CA ARG A 233 -18.20 -14.35 13.24
C ARG A 233 -18.00 -14.63 14.73
N LEU A 234 -16.93 -15.34 15.07
CA LEU A 234 -16.56 -15.60 16.46
C LEU A 234 -16.16 -14.29 17.16
N GLN A 235 -16.58 -14.12 18.41
CA GLN A 235 -16.29 -12.94 19.22
C GLN A 235 -15.52 -13.32 20.50
N PRO A 236 -14.67 -12.42 21.02
CA PRO A 236 -14.00 -12.62 22.31
C PRO A 236 -14.99 -12.59 23.48
N ASP A 237 -14.61 -13.22 24.58
CA ASP A 237 -15.40 -13.19 25.82
C ASP A 237 -15.12 -11.91 26.62
N ARG A 238 -15.91 -10.87 26.36
CA ARG A 238 -15.77 -9.55 27.02
C ARG A 238 -16.04 -9.56 28.54
N SER A 239 -16.52 -10.68 29.10
CA SER A 239 -16.84 -10.78 30.54
C SER A 239 -15.61 -10.85 31.44
N LYS A 240 -14.42 -11.13 30.87
CA LYS A 240 -13.18 -11.37 31.63
C LYS A 240 -12.06 -10.36 31.38
N SER A 241 -12.33 -9.22 30.73
CA SER A 241 -11.27 -8.26 30.37
C SER A 241 -10.54 -7.76 31.63
N ARG A 242 -9.34 -8.28 31.89
CA ARG A 242 -8.40 -7.67 32.84
C ARG A 242 -7.77 -6.51 32.09
N ARG A 243 -8.16 -5.27 32.41
CA ARG A 243 -7.34 -4.12 32.00
C ARG A 243 -6.05 -4.18 32.80
N GLY A 244 -5.01 -4.78 32.24
CA GLY A 244 -3.66 -4.62 32.75
C GLY A 244 -3.27 -3.15 32.61
N GLU A 245 -3.07 -2.46 33.73
CA GLU A 245 -2.51 -1.10 33.80
C GLU A 245 -0.99 -1.12 33.55
N GLY A 246 -0.55 -1.81 32.50
CA GLY A 246 0.84 -1.80 32.05
C GLY A 246 1.08 -0.61 31.12
N ASN A 247 2.11 0.20 31.40
CA ASN A 247 2.58 1.22 30.46
C ASN A 247 3.38 0.55 29.32
N LEU A 248 2.70 0.09 28.27
CA LEU A 248 3.30 -0.55 27.10
C LEU A 248 3.84 0.44 26.07
N GLY A 249 3.84 1.74 26.41
CA GLY A 249 4.20 2.81 25.49
C GLY A 249 3.05 3.26 24.60
N SER A 250 3.38 3.97 23.53
CA SER A 250 2.37 4.51 22.60
C SER A 250 2.85 4.49 21.17
N LEU A 251 1.90 4.42 20.25
CA LEU A 251 2.11 4.42 18.80
C LEU A 251 1.45 5.66 18.20
N GLN A 252 2.20 6.40 17.37
CA GLN A 252 1.69 7.51 16.57
C GLN A 252 1.23 6.98 15.20
N LEU A 253 -0.05 7.17 14.91
CA LEU A 253 -0.70 6.67 13.71
C LEU A 253 -1.43 7.78 12.97
N GLU A 254 -1.42 7.71 11.64
CA GLU A 254 -2.33 8.45 10.76
C GLU A 254 -3.10 7.44 9.90
N VAL A 255 -4.41 7.31 10.09
CA VAL A 255 -5.24 6.29 9.44
C VAL A 255 -6.50 6.94 8.87
N ARG A 256 -6.69 6.85 7.55
CA ARG A 256 -7.84 7.45 6.87
C ARG A 256 -8.58 6.42 6.04
N LEU A 257 -9.84 6.16 6.40
CA LEU A 257 -10.77 5.35 5.62
C LEU A 257 -11.46 6.21 4.57
N ARG A 258 -11.58 5.68 3.34
CA ARG A 258 -12.31 6.31 2.24
C ARG A 258 -13.13 5.26 1.52
N ASP A 259 -14.44 5.46 1.49
CA ASP A 259 -15.33 4.65 0.67
C ASP A 259 -15.58 5.37 -0.66
N GLU A 260 -15.30 4.66 -1.76
CA GLU A 260 -15.48 5.11 -3.14
C GLU A 260 -16.63 4.33 -3.77
N THR A 261 -17.55 5.05 -4.39
CA THR A 261 -18.45 4.47 -5.39
C THR A 261 -17.93 4.92 -6.75
N VAL A 262 -17.44 3.98 -7.57
CA VAL A 262 -16.95 4.30 -8.91
C VAL A 262 -18.05 4.00 -9.92
N LEU A 263 -18.58 5.06 -10.54
CA LEU A 263 -19.52 5.03 -11.66
C LEU A 263 -18.86 4.44 -12.94
N PRO A 264 -19.64 3.99 -13.92
CA PRO A 264 -19.10 3.61 -15.23
C PRO A 264 -18.36 4.77 -15.90
N SER A 265 -17.30 4.46 -16.66
CA SER A 265 -16.46 5.43 -17.37
C SER A 265 -17.24 6.51 -18.15
N VAL A 266 -18.37 6.14 -18.76
CA VAL A 266 -19.24 7.05 -19.54
C VAL A 266 -19.70 8.24 -18.71
N CYS A 267 -19.95 8.07 -17.41
CA CYS A 267 -20.39 9.16 -16.53
C CYS A 267 -19.28 10.20 -16.33
N TYR A 268 -18.01 9.79 -16.28
CA TYR A 268 -16.89 10.69 -16.03
C TYR A 268 -16.34 11.36 -17.30
N GLN A 269 -16.68 10.86 -18.49
CA GLN A 269 -16.18 11.39 -19.76
C GLN A 269 -16.29 12.92 -19.90
N PRO A 270 -17.41 13.57 -19.56
CA PRO A 270 -17.50 15.04 -19.64
C PRO A 270 -16.45 15.76 -18.77
N LEU A 271 -16.22 15.29 -17.54
CA LEU A 271 -15.22 15.86 -16.63
C LEU A 271 -13.80 15.69 -17.19
N VAL A 272 -13.49 14.47 -17.64
CA VAL A 272 -12.17 14.14 -18.20
C VAL A 272 -11.90 14.99 -19.45
N GLN A 273 -12.89 15.13 -20.34
CA GLN A 273 -12.77 15.90 -21.56
C GLN A 273 -12.54 17.40 -21.31
N LEU A 274 -13.24 17.99 -20.32
CA LEU A 274 -13.03 19.39 -19.93
C LEU A 274 -11.59 19.63 -19.45
N LEU A 275 -11.10 18.79 -18.54
CA LEU A 275 -9.73 18.87 -18.02
C LEU A 275 -8.69 18.65 -19.14
N CYS A 276 -8.92 17.68 -20.02
CA CYS A 276 -8.03 17.41 -21.16
C CYS A 276 -8.01 18.57 -22.16
N ARG A 277 -9.15 19.22 -22.42
CA ARG A 277 -9.25 20.36 -23.33
C ARG A 277 -8.40 21.52 -22.83
N GLU A 278 -8.45 21.83 -21.54
CA GLU A 278 -7.63 22.89 -20.96
C GLU A 278 -6.14 22.58 -21.08
N VAL A 279 -5.71 21.38 -20.69
CA VAL A 279 -4.30 20.99 -20.77
C VAL A 279 -3.77 21.08 -22.21
N LYS A 280 -4.58 20.67 -23.20
CA LYS A 280 -4.22 20.79 -24.63
C LYS A 280 -4.12 22.24 -25.12
N LEU A 281 -4.98 23.12 -24.63
CA LEU A 281 -4.97 24.56 -25.00
C LEU A 281 -3.84 25.32 -24.27
N GLY A 282 -3.40 24.84 -23.12
CA GLY A 282 -2.38 25.48 -22.30
C GLY A 282 -2.79 26.88 -21.87
N THR A 283 -1.87 27.85 -21.98
CA THR A 283 -2.12 29.26 -21.62
C THR A 283 -2.79 30.08 -22.73
N GLN A 284 -3.12 29.46 -23.87
CA GLN A 284 -3.69 30.13 -25.05
C GLN A 284 -5.22 30.06 -25.12
N GLY A 285 -5.87 29.27 -24.24
CA GLY A 285 -7.32 29.19 -24.15
C GLY A 285 -7.88 30.02 -22.98
N PRO A 286 -9.18 30.34 -22.97
CA PRO A 286 -9.86 31.00 -21.83
C PRO A 286 -10.02 30.09 -20.59
N GLY A 287 -9.25 29.01 -20.49
CA GLY A 287 -9.39 27.97 -19.47
C GLY A 287 -8.65 28.33 -18.17
N HIS A 288 -9.41 28.48 -17.08
CA HIS A 288 -8.89 28.76 -15.74
C HIS A 288 -9.08 27.58 -14.77
N LEU A 289 -9.41 26.37 -15.20
CA LEU A 289 -9.76 25.27 -14.29
C LEU A 289 -8.55 24.78 -13.49
N ILE A 290 -7.41 24.48 -14.12
CA ILE A 290 -6.20 24.02 -13.42
C ILE A 290 -5.65 25.10 -12.47
N PRO A 291 -5.53 26.38 -12.86
CA PRO A 291 -5.18 27.46 -11.94
C PRO A 291 -6.14 27.57 -10.75
N VAL A 292 -7.46 27.53 -11.00
CA VAL A 292 -8.48 27.62 -9.94
C VAL A 292 -8.44 26.38 -9.04
N ILE A 293 -8.22 25.19 -9.58
CA ILE A 293 -8.01 23.97 -8.80
C ILE A 293 -6.79 24.13 -7.90
N GLU A 294 -5.67 24.64 -8.41
CA GLU A 294 -4.48 24.87 -7.59
C GLU A 294 -4.75 25.84 -6.43
N GLU A 295 -5.46 26.95 -6.70
CA GLU A 295 -5.78 27.98 -5.69
C GLU A 295 -6.79 27.49 -4.64
N THR A 296 -7.76 26.68 -5.05
CA THR A 296 -8.79 26.13 -4.15
C THR A 296 -8.34 24.88 -3.40
N THR A 297 -7.23 24.25 -3.82
CA THR A 297 -6.69 23.06 -3.16
C THR A 297 -5.88 23.42 -1.92
N THR A 298 -6.31 22.90 -0.77
CA THR A 298 -5.63 23.07 0.52
C THR A 298 -4.24 22.42 0.52
N ALA A 299 -3.37 22.85 1.45
CA ALA A 299 -2.01 22.30 1.57
C ALA A 299 -2.02 20.79 1.91
N GLU A 300 -2.99 20.33 2.71
CA GLU A 300 -3.14 18.92 3.12
C GLU A 300 -3.51 18.00 1.95
N CYS A 301 -4.38 18.46 1.05
CA CYS A 301 -4.86 17.66 -0.09
C CYS A 301 -3.93 17.74 -1.31
N ARG A 302 -2.99 18.69 -1.35
CA ARG A 302 -2.21 19.02 -2.56
C ARG A 302 -1.41 17.85 -3.13
N GLN A 303 -0.80 17.02 -2.28
CA GLN A 303 -0.04 15.85 -2.73
C GLN A 303 -0.94 14.81 -3.41
N GLU A 304 -2.12 14.59 -2.84
CA GLU A 304 -3.11 13.65 -3.37
C GLU A 304 -3.64 14.13 -4.72
N VAL A 305 -4.12 15.37 -4.78
CA VAL A 305 -4.65 15.99 -6.00
C VAL A 305 -3.61 16.02 -7.12
N ALA A 306 -2.35 16.35 -6.80
CA ALA A 306 -1.24 16.30 -7.76
C ALA A 306 -1.05 14.90 -8.35
N THR A 307 -1.10 13.88 -7.49
CA THR A 307 -0.90 12.48 -7.89
C THR A 307 -2.07 11.98 -8.73
N THR A 308 -3.31 12.29 -8.34
CA THR A 308 -4.52 11.88 -9.06
C THR A 308 -4.62 12.57 -10.43
N LEU A 309 -4.38 13.89 -10.52
CA LEU A 309 -4.35 14.60 -11.80
C LEU A 309 -3.26 14.05 -12.72
N LEU A 310 -2.05 13.84 -12.20
CA LEU A 310 -0.96 13.26 -12.96
C LEU A 310 -1.34 11.88 -13.51
N LYS A 311 -1.89 10.98 -12.69
CA LYS A 311 -2.31 9.64 -13.12
C LYS A 311 -3.41 9.69 -14.17
N LEU A 312 -4.38 10.59 -14.01
CA LEU A 312 -5.41 10.83 -15.02
C LEU A 312 -4.78 11.25 -16.35
N PHE A 313 -3.89 12.24 -16.36
CA PHE A 313 -3.25 12.72 -17.59
C PHE A 313 -2.23 11.75 -18.18
N LEU A 314 -1.59 10.90 -17.36
CA LEU A 314 -0.81 9.76 -17.84
C LEU A 314 -1.71 8.80 -18.63
N GLY A 315 -2.89 8.47 -18.10
CA GLY A 315 -3.87 7.61 -18.77
C GLY A 315 -4.42 8.19 -20.09
N GLN A 316 -4.44 9.52 -20.21
CA GLN A 316 -4.87 10.24 -21.42
C GLN A 316 -3.72 10.58 -22.37
N GLY A 317 -2.47 10.26 -22.02
CA GLY A 317 -1.29 10.61 -22.82
C GLY A 317 -0.92 12.11 -22.81
N LEU A 318 -1.44 12.88 -21.85
CA LEU A 318 -1.26 14.35 -21.74
C LEU A 318 -0.38 14.76 -20.54
N ALA A 319 0.31 13.83 -19.89
CA ALA A 319 1.12 14.14 -18.70
C ALA A 319 2.22 15.18 -18.96
N LYS A 320 2.83 15.15 -20.15
CA LYS A 320 3.84 16.13 -20.59
C LYS A 320 3.25 17.53 -20.67
N ASP A 321 2.12 17.67 -21.37
CA ASP A 321 1.42 18.95 -21.55
C ASP A 321 0.92 19.51 -20.21
N PHE A 322 0.42 18.64 -19.33
CA PHE A 322 -0.02 19.01 -17.99
C PHE A 322 1.13 19.58 -17.15
N LEU A 323 2.28 18.92 -17.12
CA LEU A 323 3.45 19.40 -16.38
C LEU A 323 3.96 20.73 -16.96
N ASP A 324 3.97 20.87 -18.29
CA ASP A 324 4.39 22.12 -18.95
C ASP A 324 3.45 23.28 -18.62
N LEU A 325 2.12 23.05 -18.57
CA LEU A 325 1.16 24.04 -18.08
C LEU A 325 1.48 24.47 -16.65
N LEU A 326 1.71 23.52 -15.74
CA LEU A 326 2.05 23.83 -14.34
C LEU A 326 3.37 24.60 -14.21
N PHE A 327 4.38 24.26 -15.00
CA PHE A 327 5.64 25.00 -15.02
C PHE A 327 5.45 26.45 -15.43
N ARG A 328 4.65 26.71 -16.48
CA ARG A 328 4.33 28.09 -16.90
C ARG A 328 3.59 28.86 -15.80
N LEU A 329 2.62 28.24 -15.14
CA LEU A 329 1.87 28.85 -14.05
C LEU A 329 2.78 29.22 -12.85
N GLU A 330 3.66 28.31 -12.42
CA GLU A 330 4.57 28.58 -11.32
C GLU A 330 5.64 29.63 -11.69
N LEU A 331 6.17 29.59 -12.91
CA LEU A 331 7.12 30.59 -13.42
C LEU A 331 6.48 31.99 -13.55
N GLY A 332 5.19 32.04 -13.92
CA GLY A 332 4.44 33.29 -13.98
C GLY A 332 4.29 33.96 -12.61
N ARG A 333 4.10 33.16 -11.55
CA ARG A 333 3.96 33.64 -10.16
C ARG A 333 5.30 33.92 -9.47
N THR A 334 6.39 33.34 -9.94
CA THR A 334 7.72 33.47 -9.29
C THR A 334 8.43 34.74 -9.74
N SER A 335 8.74 35.63 -8.79
CA SER A 335 9.51 36.86 -9.00
C SER A 335 11.02 36.67 -8.77
N GLU A 336 11.40 35.83 -7.82
CA GLU A 336 12.79 35.59 -7.43
C GLU A 336 13.28 34.19 -7.85
N ALA A 337 14.44 34.11 -8.50
CA ALA A 337 15.01 32.83 -8.94
C ALA A 337 15.32 31.86 -7.78
N ASN A 338 15.56 32.38 -6.57
CA ASN A 338 15.94 31.57 -5.41
C ASN A 338 14.75 30.85 -4.74
N THR A 339 13.51 31.14 -5.13
CA THR A 339 12.29 30.50 -4.59
C THR A 339 11.65 29.53 -5.58
N LEU A 340 12.16 29.49 -6.82
CA LEU A 340 11.65 28.68 -7.93
C LEU A 340 11.60 27.19 -7.57
N PHE A 341 10.42 26.59 -7.68
CA PHE A 341 10.17 25.19 -7.34
C PHE A 341 10.73 24.81 -5.96
N ARG A 342 10.65 25.69 -4.96
CA ARG A 342 10.93 25.36 -3.55
C ARG A 342 9.67 25.31 -2.69
N SER A 343 8.57 25.84 -3.21
CA SER A 343 7.27 25.83 -2.55
C SER A 343 6.58 24.46 -2.63
N ASN A 344 5.60 24.24 -1.76
CA ASN A 344 4.66 23.12 -1.85
C ASN A 344 3.53 23.49 -2.82
N SER A 345 3.83 23.50 -4.12
CA SER A 345 2.93 23.85 -5.23
C SER A 345 2.35 22.61 -5.91
N LEU A 346 1.31 22.79 -6.74
CA LEU A 346 0.78 21.70 -7.53
C LEU A 346 1.83 21.21 -8.54
N ALA A 347 2.64 22.11 -9.12
CA ALA A 347 3.73 21.73 -10.03
C ALA A 347 4.81 20.91 -9.32
N SER A 348 5.26 21.35 -8.14
CA SER A 348 6.34 20.66 -7.44
C SER A 348 5.92 19.26 -6.99
N LYS A 349 4.67 19.10 -6.53
CA LYS A 349 4.10 17.80 -6.17
C LYS A 349 3.78 16.89 -7.36
N SER A 350 3.31 17.46 -8.48
CA SER A 350 3.04 16.69 -9.69
C SER A 350 4.34 16.17 -10.31
N MET A 351 5.40 16.98 -10.33
CA MET A 351 6.70 16.55 -10.82
C MET A 351 7.36 15.50 -9.91
N GLU A 352 7.22 15.62 -8.58
CA GLU A 352 7.68 14.60 -7.63
C GLU A 352 6.97 13.25 -7.90
N SER A 353 5.65 13.27 -8.06
CA SER A 353 4.85 12.09 -8.37
C SER A 353 5.22 11.50 -9.74
N PHE A 354 5.48 12.34 -10.74
CA PHE A 354 5.91 11.92 -12.08
C PHE A 354 7.26 11.19 -12.07
N LEU A 355 8.24 11.70 -11.31
CA LEU A 355 9.53 11.02 -11.15
C LEU A 355 9.39 9.68 -10.41
N LYS A 356 8.46 9.57 -9.45
CA LYS A 356 8.16 8.29 -8.79
C LYS A 356 7.46 7.30 -9.74
N VAL A 357 6.60 7.75 -10.64
CA VAL A 357 5.94 6.84 -11.59
C VAL A 357 6.87 6.44 -12.74
N ALA A 358 7.54 7.40 -13.38
CA ALA A 358 8.34 7.16 -14.57
C ALA A 358 9.80 6.81 -14.27
N GLY A 359 10.37 7.29 -13.16
CA GLY A 359 11.80 7.29 -12.90
C GLY A 359 12.30 6.23 -11.92
N MET A 360 11.43 5.47 -11.25
CA MET A 360 11.87 4.58 -10.14
C MET A 360 12.81 3.45 -10.58
N ARG A 361 12.58 2.82 -11.74
CA ARG A 361 13.53 1.80 -12.27
C ARG A 361 14.91 2.42 -12.55
N TYR A 362 14.92 3.64 -13.08
CA TYR A 362 16.15 4.40 -13.32
C TYR A 362 16.86 4.75 -12.00
N LEU A 363 16.11 5.20 -10.99
CA LEU A 363 16.61 5.46 -9.64
C LEU A 363 17.31 4.23 -9.06
N HIS A 364 16.67 3.06 -9.13
CA HIS A 364 17.22 1.79 -8.65
C HIS A 364 18.52 1.42 -9.33
N GLY A 365 18.59 1.56 -10.65
CA GLY A 365 19.80 1.28 -11.43
C GLY A 365 20.99 2.19 -11.08
N ILE A 366 20.75 3.43 -10.64
CA ILE A 366 21.82 4.38 -10.30
C ILE A 366 22.22 4.27 -8.83
N LEU A 367 21.25 4.34 -7.92
CA LEU A 367 21.52 4.48 -6.49
C LEU A 367 21.79 3.13 -5.83
N GLY A 368 21.15 2.05 -6.30
CA GLY A 368 21.20 0.71 -5.70
C GLY A 368 22.62 0.24 -5.40
N PRO A 369 23.54 0.19 -6.39
CA PRO A 369 24.89 -0.33 -6.18
C PRO A 369 25.72 0.44 -5.15
N VAL A 370 25.52 1.76 -5.02
CA VAL A 370 26.24 2.58 -4.03
C VAL A 370 25.62 2.40 -2.65
N ILE A 371 24.29 2.37 -2.56
CA ILE A 371 23.58 2.16 -1.30
C ILE A 371 23.87 0.76 -0.75
N ASP A 372 23.85 -0.28 -1.59
CA ASP A 372 24.17 -1.64 -1.18
C ASP A 372 25.56 -1.73 -0.54
N ARG A 373 26.54 -1.07 -1.17
CA ARG A 373 27.91 -0.98 -0.64
C ARG A 373 27.96 -0.27 0.72
N VAL A 374 27.21 0.81 0.91
CA VAL A 374 27.16 1.52 2.20
C VAL A 374 26.57 0.62 3.30
N PHE A 375 25.54 -0.16 2.98
CA PHE A 375 24.93 -1.13 3.89
C PHE A 375 25.83 -2.33 4.21
N GLU A 376 26.68 -2.75 3.27
CA GLU A 376 27.64 -3.85 3.43
C GLU A 376 28.85 -3.41 4.26
N GLU A 377 29.41 -2.22 3.99
CA GLU A 377 30.64 -1.75 4.64
C GLU A 377 30.43 -1.32 6.10
N LYS A 378 29.26 -0.75 6.45
CA LYS A 378 28.90 -0.27 7.80
C LYS A 378 29.97 0.57 8.52
N LYS A 379 30.78 1.30 7.75
CA LYS A 379 31.85 2.16 8.29
C LYS A 379 31.25 3.35 9.06
N TYR A 380 31.90 3.70 10.17
CA TYR A 380 31.59 4.92 10.91
C TYR A 380 32.11 6.13 10.12
N VAL A 381 31.23 7.11 9.87
CA VAL A 381 31.54 8.34 9.13
C VAL A 381 30.96 9.51 9.90
N GLU A 382 31.82 10.38 10.42
CA GLU A 382 31.43 11.65 11.04
C GLU A 382 32.41 12.74 10.59
N LEU A 383 31.87 13.91 10.25
CA LEU A 383 32.63 15.08 9.80
C LEU A 383 32.48 16.27 10.74
N ASP A 384 31.49 16.25 11.62
CA ASP A 384 31.26 17.28 12.63
C ASP A 384 32.15 16.98 13.85
N PRO A 385 33.19 17.80 14.12
CA PRO A 385 34.10 17.61 15.25
C PRO A 385 33.37 17.46 16.59
N SER A 386 32.23 18.14 16.75
CA SER A 386 31.44 18.10 17.99
C SER A 386 30.72 16.76 18.25
N LYS A 387 30.69 15.86 17.27
CA LYS A 387 29.96 14.57 17.30
C LYS A 387 30.86 13.35 17.14
N VAL A 388 32.18 13.55 17.03
CA VAL A 388 33.12 12.45 16.84
C VAL A 388 33.22 11.63 18.13
N GLU A 389 32.92 10.34 18.06
CA GLU A 389 33.17 9.38 19.14
C GLU A 389 34.57 8.77 18.96
N VAL A 390 35.50 9.12 19.85
CA VAL A 390 36.83 8.49 19.87
C VAL A 390 36.75 7.18 20.65
N LYS A 391 37.11 6.05 20.02
CA LYS A 391 37.17 4.73 20.68
C LYS A 391 38.60 4.21 20.73
N ASP A 392 38.91 3.48 21.80
CA ASP A 392 40.08 2.61 21.86
C ASP A 392 39.87 1.41 20.93
N VAL A 393 40.69 1.30 19.88
CA VAL A 393 40.61 0.19 18.91
C VAL A 393 41.77 -0.77 19.16
N GLY A 394 41.48 -2.00 19.62
CA GLY A 394 42.48 -3.06 19.77
C GLY A 394 41.98 -4.34 20.47
N CYS A 395 42.64 -5.47 20.19
CA CYS A 395 42.60 -6.65 21.06
C CYS A 395 43.69 -6.52 22.13
N SER A 396 43.40 -7.01 23.33
CA SER A 396 44.26 -7.05 24.53
C SER A 396 45.77 -6.86 24.29
N GLY A 397 46.30 -5.66 24.58
CA GLY A 397 47.74 -5.43 24.82
C GLY A 397 48.45 -4.34 24.02
N LEU A 398 47.94 -3.90 22.86
CA LEU A 398 48.49 -2.77 22.09
C LEU A 398 47.38 -1.77 21.73
N HIS A 399 47.16 -0.77 22.58
CA HIS A 399 46.23 0.33 22.28
C HIS A 399 47.02 1.54 21.77
N ARG A 400 46.77 1.95 20.51
CA ARG A 400 47.03 3.32 20.07
C ARG A 400 45.66 4.00 19.97
N PRO A 401 45.39 5.07 20.74
CA PRO A 401 44.15 5.81 20.59
C PRO A 401 44.11 6.43 19.20
N GLN A 402 43.02 6.22 18.45
CA GLN A 402 42.79 6.95 17.21
C GLN A 402 42.57 8.43 17.57
N THR A 403 43.25 9.33 16.89
CA THR A 403 43.03 10.76 17.10
C THR A 403 41.76 11.22 16.38
N GLU A 404 41.10 12.26 16.88
CA GLU A 404 39.95 12.89 16.23
C GLU A 404 40.26 13.25 14.76
N ALA A 405 41.46 13.78 14.50
CA ALA A 405 41.92 14.12 13.17
C ALA A 405 42.02 12.91 12.22
N GLU A 406 42.46 11.75 12.71
CA GLU A 406 42.50 10.52 11.92
C GLU A 406 41.08 10.03 11.57
N VAL A 407 40.13 10.13 12.51
CA VAL A 407 38.73 9.75 12.27
C VAL A 407 38.08 10.68 11.25
N LEU A 408 38.29 11.99 11.35
CA LEU A 408 37.77 12.98 10.41
C LEU A 408 38.34 12.77 9.00
N GLU A 409 39.65 12.53 8.88
CA GLU A 409 40.30 12.28 7.58
C GLU A 409 39.80 10.97 6.95
N GLN A 410 39.71 9.88 7.73
CA GLN A 410 39.17 8.61 7.25
C GLN A 410 37.69 8.72 6.83
N SER A 411 36.89 9.49 7.60
CA SER A 411 35.49 9.76 7.31
C SER A 411 35.35 10.56 6.01
N ALA A 412 36.16 11.60 5.83
CA ALA A 412 36.18 12.42 4.62
C ALA A 412 36.57 11.59 3.39
N GLN A 413 37.58 10.72 3.49
CA GLN A 413 38.00 9.84 2.40
C GLN A 413 36.92 8.83 2.01
N THR A 414 36.29 8.19 3.01
CA THR A 414 35.21 7.23 2.79
C THR A 414 34.01 7.90 2.10
N LEU A 415 33.58 9.06 2.63
CA LEU A 415 32.47 9.80 2.05
C LEU A 415 32.79 10.31 0.65
N ARG A 416 34.01 10.81 0.41
CA ARG A 416 34.48 11.22 -0.91
C ARG A 416 34.41 10.07 -1.92
N ALA A 417 34.83 8.86 -1.54
CA ALA A 417 34.76 7.70 -2.41
C ALA A 417 33.31 7.35 -2.82
N HIS A 418 32.37 7.37 -1.87
CA HIS A 418 30.95 7.15 -2.16
C HIS A 418 30.35 8.25 -3.05
N VAL A 419 30.66 9.52 -2.78
CA VAL A 419 30.19 10.67 -3.58
C VAL A 419 30.69 10.57 -5.02
N VAL A 420 31.99 10.28 -5.22
CA VAL A 420 32.57 10.14 -6.57
C VAL A 420 31.95 8.98 -7.33
N ALA A 421 31.77 7.82 -6.68
CA ALA A 421 31.11 6.67 -7.30
C ALA A 421 29.68 7.00 -7.73
N LEU A 422 28.93 7.69 -6.86
CA LEU A 422 27.55 8.09 -7.11
C LEU A 422 27.44 9.11 -8.24
N LEU A 423 28.23 10.19 -8.22
CA LEU A 423 28.24 11.20 -9.27
C LEU A 423 28.64 10.61 -10.62
N SER A 424 29.62 9.70 -10.64
CA SER A 424 30.01 8.98 -11.86
C SER A 424 28.87 8.10 -12.40
N ALA A 425 28.14 7.40 -11.53
CA ALA A 425 26.97 6.61 -11.92
C ALA A 425 25.87 7.51 -12.53
N ILE A 426 25.56 8.64 -11.89
CA ILE A 426 24.59 9.63 -12.39
C ILE A 426 25.04 10.15 -13.78
N CYS A 427 26.28 10.60 -13.92
CA CYS A 427 26.76 11.21 -15.17
C CYS A 427 26.77 10.24 -16.35
N ARG A 428 26.96 8.93 -16.11
CA ARG A 428 26.93 7.90 -17.15
C ARG A 428 25.53 7.40 -17.50
N SER A 429 24.51 7.82 -16.76
CA SER A 429 23.16 7.26 -16.83
C SER A 429 22.22 7.99 -17.81
N VAL A 430 22.68 9.01 -18.55
CA VAL A 430 21.85 9.81 -19.48
C VAL A 430 20.96 8.95 -20.38
N ARG A 431 21.53 7.91 -21.01
CA ARG A 431 20.81 7.01 -21.93
C ARG A 431 19.87 6.02 -21.22
N ALA A 432 20.11 5.75 -19.94
CA ALA A 432 19.24 4.92 -19.12
C ALA A 432 18.04 5.71 -18.56
N CYS A 433 18.10 7.05 -18.60
CA CYS A 433 17.00 7.89 -18.17
C CYS A 433 15.82 7.77 -19.15
N PRO A 434 14.58 7.53 -18.68
CA PRO A 434 13.42 7.39 -19.55
C PRO A 434 13.24 8.61 -20.45
N ALA A 435 12.95 8.38 -21.74
CA ALA A 435 12.81 9.45 -22.74
C ALA A 435 11.77 10.50 -22.32
N VAL A 436 10.64 10.07 -21.75
CA VAL A 436 9.59 10.97 -21.23
C VAL A 436 10.11 11.87 -20.09
N VAL A 437 10.97 11.36 -19.21
CA VAL A 437 11.57 12.15 -18.11
C VAL A 437 12.56 13.16 -18.68
N ARG A 438 13.42 12.74 -19.61
CA ARG A 438 14.33 13.64 -20.32
C ARG A 438 13.56 14.75 -21.03
N ALA A 439 12.44 14.40 -21.66
CA ALA A 439 11.64 15.34 -22.40
C ALA A 439 10.94 16.39 -21.54
N THR A 440 10.42 15.99 -20.39
CA THR A 440 9.88 16.90 -19.37
C THR A 440 10.96 17.84 -18.85
N PHE A 441 12.18 17.34 -18.57
CA PHE A 441 13.28 18.19 -18.12
C PHE A 441 13.76 19.16 -19.19
N ARG A 442 13.77 18.79 -20.47
CA ARG A 442 14.07 19.70 -21.57
C ARG A 442 13.11 20.89 -21.59
N GLN A 443 11.81 20.63 -21.49
CA GLN A 443 10.79 21.69 -21.44
C GLN A 443 11.00 22.57 -20.22
N LEU A 444 11.13 21.99 -19.01
CA LEU A 444 11.40 22.77 -17.81
C LEU A 444 12.62 23.69 -17.99
N PHE A 445 13.71 23.15 -18.54
CA PHE A 445 14.94 23.89 -18.78
C PHE A 445 14.72 25.07 -19.74
N GLN A 446 14.03 24.85 -20.86
CA GLN A 446 13.70 25.89 -21.84
C GLN A 446 12.79 26.98 -21.23
N ARG A 447 11.72 26.60 -20.53
CA ARG A 447 10.80 27.55 -19.87
C ARG A 447 11.50 28.47 -18.87
N VAL A 448 12.44 27.91 -18.10
CA VAL A 448 13.22 28.68 -17.13
C VAL A 448 14.20 29.62 -17.84
N GLN A 449 14.82 29.18 -18.93
CA GLN A 449 15.69 30.04 -19.75
C GLN A 449 14.93 31.20 -20.40
N GLU A 450 13.73 30.94 -20.93
CA GLU A 450 12.84 31.97 -21.50
C GLU A 450 12.45 33.02 -20.46
N ARG A 451 12.15 32.60 -19.22
CA ARG A 451 11.75 33.50 -18.13
C ARG A 451 12.93 34.29 -17.54
N PHE A 452 14.12 33.69 -17.48
CA PHE A 452 15.31 34.29 -16.86
C PHE A 452 16.50 34.31 -17.85
N PRO A 453 16.47 35.14 -18.91
CA PRO A 453 17.49 35.14 -19.95
C PRO A 453 18.83 35.79 -19.53
N ASN A 454 18.85 36.52 -18.42
CA ASN A 454 20.02 37.31 -18.00
C ASN A 454 21.22 36.43 -17.59
N ALA A 455 22.44 36.86 -17.91
CA ALA A 455 23.68 36.13 -17.58
C ALA A 455 23.88 35.88 -16.07
N GLN A 456 23.34 36.75 -15.21
CA GLN A 456 23.33 36.57 -13.75
C GLN A 456 22.52 35.33 -13.30
N HIS A 457 21.61 34.84 -14.15
CA HIS A 457 20.74 33.70 -13.91
C HIS A 457 21.19 32.44 -14.69
N GLN A 458 22.42 32.38 -15.20
CA GLN A 458 22.92 31.24 -15.97
C GLN A 458 22.82 29.89 -15.23
N ASN A 459 22.88 29.90 -13.89
CA ASN A 459 22.73 28.68 -13.08
C ASN A 459 21.27 28.31 -12.78
N VAL A 460 20.30 29.20 -13.00
CA VAL A 460 18.90 29.02 -12.61
C VAL A 460 18.23 27.83 -13.32
N PRO A 461 18.40 27.62 -14.66
CA PRO A 461 17.88 26.43 -15.33
C PRO A 461 18.43 25.12 -14.75
N PHE A 462 19.71 25.09 -14.39
CA PHE A 462 20.32 23.93 -13.74
C PHE A 462 19.75 23.72 -12.33
N ILE A 463 19.59 24.79 -11.54
CA ILE A 463 18.99 24.74 -10.21
C ILE A 463 17.55 24.22 -10.27
N ALA A 464 16.77 24.61 -11.28
CA ALA A 464 15.41 24.13 -11.46
C ALA A 464 15.38 22.61 -11.68
N VAL A 465 16.24 22.08 -12.56
CA VAL A 465 16.35 20.63 -12.80
C VAL A 465 16.84 19.88 -11.55
N THR A 466 17.87 20.38 -10.86
CA THR A 466 18.40 19.73 -9.64
C THR A 466 17.47 19.86 -8.44
N SER A 467 16.57 20.84 -8.41
CA SER A 467 15.51 20.93 -7.40
C SER A 467 14.54 19.74 -7.47
N PHE A 468 14.42 19.09 -8.63
CA PHE A 468 13.64 17.87 -8.79
C PHE A 468 14.52 16.62 -8.67
N LEU A 469 15.63 16.56 -9.43
CA LEU A 469 16.50 15.38 -9.42
C LEU A 469 17.24 15.17 -8.10
N CYS A 470 17.92 16.18 -7.57
CA CYS A 470 18.70 16.04 -6.34
C CYS A 470 17.79 16.17 -5.11
N LEU A 471 17.08 17.29 -4.98
CA LEU A 471 16.33 17.61 -3.76
C LEU A 471 15.11 16.73 -3.52
N ARG A 472 14.37 16.35 -4.57
CA ARG A 472 13.09 15.64 -4.43
C ARG A 472 13.12 14.18 -4.84
N PHE A 473 14.21 13.71 -5.45
CA PHE A 473 14.30 12.35 -5.97
C PHE A 473 15.52 11.60 -5.42
N PHE A 474 16.73 12.01 -5.75
CA PHE A 474 17.96 11.31 -5.34
C PHE A 474 18.26 11.46 -3.85
N SER A 475 18.31 12.67 -3.30
CA SER A 475 18.65 12.89 -1.89
C SER A 475 17.66 12.22 -0.94
N PRO A 476 16.32 12.33 -1.12
CA PRO A 476 15.36 11.58 -0.31
C PRO A 476 15.53 10.05 -0.42
N ALA A 477 15.83 9.54 -1.62
CA ALA A 477 16.09 8.11 -1.83
C ALA A 477 17.38 7.61 -1.18
N ILE A 478 18.41 8.46 -1.10
CA ILE A 478 19.65 8.16 -0.38
C ILE A 478 19.40 8.18 1.13
N MET A 479 18.71 9.20 1.65
CA MET A 479 18.44 9.33 3.10
C MET A 479 17.51 8.22 3.62
N SER A 480 16.53 7.80 2.83
CA SER A 480 15.54 6.79 3.22
C SER A 480 15.38 5.72 2.15
N PRO A 481 16.39 4.85 1.93
CA PRO A 481 16.39 3.88 0.84
C PRO A 481 15.20 2.92 0.87
N LYS A 482 14.72 2.57 2.07
CA LYS A 482 13.53 1.71 2.20
C LYS A 482 12.28 2.33 1.61
N LEU A 483 12.01 3.62 1.87
CA LEU A 483 10.82 4.30 1.36
C LEU A 483 10.82 4.40 -0.18
N PHE A 484 12.00 4.31 -0.79
CA PHE A 484 12.20 4.24 -2.24
C PHE A 484 12.40 2.82 -2.77
N HIS A 485 12.13 1.80 -1.95
CA HIS A 485 12.21 0.38 -2.32
C HIS A 485 13.61 -0.08 -2.75
N LEU A 486 14.66 0.68 -2.39
CA LEU A 486 16.06 0.34 -2.66
C LEU A 486 16.59 -0.71 -1.68
N ARG A 487 15.97 -0.82 -0.49
CA ARG A 487 16.34 -1.77 0.56
C ARG A 487 15.10 -2.31 1.27
N GLU A 488 15.17 -3.55 1.74
CA GLU A 488 14.07 -4.19 2.48
C GLU A 488 13.97 -3.71 3.94
N ARG A 489 15.08 -3.22 4.50
CA ARG A 489 15.22 -2.82 5.92
C ARG A 489 15.66 -1.36 6.05
N HIS A 490 15.31 -0.74 7.17
CA HIS A 490 15.85 0.57 7.55
C HIS A 490 17.35 0.49 7.83
N ALA A 491 18.05 1.59 7.58
CA ALA A 491 19.45 1.72 7.94
C ALA A 491 19.59 1.74 9.47
N ASP A 492 20.60 1.06 10.02
CA ASP A 492 20.99 1.24 11.42
C ASP A 492 21.54 2.66 11.65
N ALA A 493 21.67 3.09 12.90
CA ALA A 493 22.04 4.48 13.22
C ALA A 493 23.33 4.96 12.53
N ARG A 494 24.33 4.08 12.42
CA ARG A 494 25.61 4.38 11.73
C ARG A 494 25.42 4.53 10.23
N THR A 495 24.76 3.56 9.60
CA THR A 495 24.48 3.59 8.16
C THR A 495 23.60 4.79 7.80
N SER A 496 22.59 5.10 8.62
CA SER A 496 21.70 6.26 8.47
C SER A 496 22.48 7.57 8.49
N ARG A 497 23.45 7.72 9.41
CA ARG A 497 24.34 8.90 9.46
C ARG A 497 25.17 9.04 8.17
N THR A 498 25.78 7.96 7.69
CA THR A 498 26.55 7.97 6.44
C THR A 498 25.69 8.36 5.24
N LEU A 499 24.48 7.80 5.13
CA LEU A 499 23.52 8.12 4.07
C LEU A 499 23.06 9.58 4.12
N LEU A 500 22.80 10.11 5.32
CA LEU A 500 22.43 11.52 5.51
C LEU A 500 23.55 12.45 5.05
N LEU A 501 24.81 12.17 5.43
CA LEU A 501 25.96 12.96 4.96
C LEU A 501 26.13 12.85 3.44
N LEU A 502 25.96 11.66 2.86
CA LEU A 502 26.01 11.46 1.40
C LEU A 502 24.94 12.29 0.68
N ALA A 503 23.69 12.22 1.13
CA ALA A 503 22.59 12.99 0.57
C ALA A 503 22.83 14.51 0.71
N LYS A 504 23.43 14.94 1.83
CA LYS A 504 23.79 16.33 2.06
C LYS A 504 24.81 16.84 1.04
N VAL A 505 25.86 16.06 0.76
CA VAL A 505 26.86 16.41 -0.25
C VAL A 505 26.24 16.48 -1.64
N VAL A 506 25.40 15.51 -2.01
CA VAL A 506 24.65 15.52 -3.28
C VAL A 506 23.75 16.75 -3.38
N GLN A 507 23.11 17.15 -2.28
CA GLN A 507 22.31 18.36 -2.24
C GLN A 507 23.13 19.63 -2.46
N ASN A 508 24.33 19.72 -1.88
CA ASN A 508 25.23 20.86 -2.07
C ASN A 508 25.71 20.98 -3.52
N VAL A 509 26.02 19.84 -4.15
CA VAL A 509 26.30 19.78 -5.59
C VAL A 509 25.10 20.25 -6.40
N GLY A 510 23.89 19.77 -6.06
CA GLY A 510 22.64 20.19 -6.71
C GLY A 510 22.33 21.68 -6.56
N ASN A 511 22.77 22.30 -5.47
CA ASN A 511 22.62 23.74 -5.22
C ASN A 511 23.64 24.62 -5.98
N MET A 512 24.51 24.02 -6.82
CA MET A 512 25.49 24.72 -7.66
C MET A 512 26.55 25.52 -6.87
N ASP A 513 26.90 25.08 -5.65
CA ASP A 513 28.00 25.63 -4.82
C ASP A 513 27.96 27.16 -4.61
N THR A 514 26.83 27.65 -4.08
CA THR A 514 26.65 29.08 -3.74
C THR A 514 27.40 29.49 -2.47
N PRO A 515 27.86 30.76 -2.35
CA PRO A 515 28.59 31.25 -1.16
C PRO A 515 27.83 31.06 0.16
N VAL A 516 26.50 31.20 0.12
CA VAL A 516 25.59 30.99 1.27
C VAL A 516 25.62 29.55 1.77
N SER A 517 25.80 28.57 0.87
CA SER A 517 25.89 27.16 1.22
C SER A 517 27.20 26.83 1.95
N ARG A 518 28.29 27.54 1.63
CA ARG A 518 29.61 27.33 2.25
C ARG A 518 29.68 27.87 3.68
N ALA A 519 28.99 28.99 3.95
CA ALA A 519 29.04 29.65 5.26
C ALA A 519 28.26 28.90 6.37
N LYS A 520 27.24 28.11 6.02
CA LYS A 520 26.38 27.44 7.01
C LYS A 520 27.01 26.20 7.64
N GLU A 521 27.96 25.55 6.98
CA GLU A 521 28.41 24.20 7.33
C GLU A 521 29.94 24.07 7.13
N ALA A 522 30.70 24.80 7.95
CA ALA A 522 32.16 24.85 7.89
C ALA A 522 32.84 23.47 8.01
N TRP A 523 32.21 22.51 8.70
CA TRP A 523 32.70 21.14 8.87
C TRP A 523 32.71 20.32 7.55
N MET A 524 32.07 20.79 6.47
CA MET A 524 32.16 20.16 5.14
C MET A 524 33.31 20.68 4.27
N GLU A 525 34.17 21.56 4.80
CA GLU A 525 35.35 22.10 4.10
C GLU A 525 36.19 21.01 3.39
N PRO A 526 36.49 19.84 4.02
CA PRO A 526 37.30 18.79 3.38
C PRO A 526 36.70 18.19 2.10
N LEU A 527 35.40 18.39 1.86
CA LEU A 527 34.69 17.89 0.69
C LEU A 527 34.46 18.97 -0.38
N GLN A 528 34.79 20.23 -0.13
CA GLN A 528 34.60 21.34 -1.08
C GLN A 528 35.24 21.10 -2.45
N PRO A 529 36.46 20.52 -2.57
CA PRO A 529 37.03 20.19 -3.89
C PRO A 529 36.16 19.21 -4.67
N THR A 530 35.62 18.19 -3.99
CA THR A 530 34.73 17.19 -4.58
C THR A 530 33.38 17.78 -4.96
N VAL A 531 32.83 18.69 -4.13
CA VAL A 531 31.57 19.41 -4.45
C VAL A 531 31.74 20.23 -5.73
N ARG A 532 32.82 21.01 -5.86
CA ARG A 532 33.09 21.81 -7.07
C ARG A 532 33.21 20.94 -8.32
N GLN A 533 33.94 19.84 -8.23
CA GLN A 533 34.05 18.88 -9.33
C GLN A 533 32.68 18.28 -9.69
N GLY A 534 31.88 17.93 -8.68
CA GLY A 534 30.53 17.42 -8.85
C GLY A 534 29.60 18.42 -9.55
N VAL A 535 29.72 19.73 -9.25
CA VAL A 535 28.92 20.78 -9.93
C VAL A 535 29.22 20.80 -11.43
N VAL A 536 30.49 20.71 -11.82
CA VAL A 536 30.89 20.68 -13.23
C VAL A 536 30.34 19.43 -13.92
N GLN A 537 30.50 18.26 -13.29
CA GLN A 537 29.99 16.99 -13.82
C GLN A 537 28.47 16.99 -13.95
N LEU A 538 27.75 17.52 -12.96
CA LEU A 538 26.29 17.56 -12.96
C LEU A 538 25.74 18.52 -14.01
N LYS A 539 26.40 19.64 -14.26
CA LYS A 539 26.05 20.55 -15.37
C LYS A 539 26.19 19.87 -16.73
N ASP A 540 27.31 19.20 -16.97
CA ASP A 540 27.53 18.42 -18.20
C ASP A 540 26.47 17.33 -18.38
N PHE A 541 26.15 16.60 -17.30
CA PHE A 541 25.06 15.63 -17.28
C PHE A 541 23.71 16.26 -17.65
N ILE A 542 23.32 17.38 -17.03
CA ILE A 542 22.03 18.04 -17.29
C ILE A 542 21.96 18.51 -18.75
N THR A 543 23.03 19.11 -19.28
CA THR A 543 23.08 19.53 -20.68
C THR A 543 22.82 18.33 -21.61
N LYS A 544 23.47 17.19 -21.38
CA LYS A 544 23.23 15.95 -22.15
C LYS A 544 21.86 15.34 -21.88
N LEU A 545 21.30 15.53 -20.68
CA LEU A 545 20.00 15.02 -20.31
C LEU A 545 18.89 15.68 -21.14
N VAL A 546 18.96 17.01 -21.28
CA VAL A 546 17.98 17.82 -22.03
C VAL A 546 18.23 17.81 -23.53
N ASP A 547 19.44 17.46 -23.96
CA ASP A 547 19.79 17.26 -25.38
C ASP A 547 19.23 15.92 -25.91
N ILE A 548 17.94 15.93 -26.24
CA ILE A 548 17.22 14.83 -26.88
C ILE A 548 16.39 15.38 -28.02
N GLU A 549 16.37 14.70 -29.17
CA GLU A 549 15.57 15.11 -30.32
C GLU A 549 14.11 14.61 -30.20
N GLU A 550 13.13 15.36 -30.72
CA GLU A 550 11.70 14.96 -30.67
C GLU A 550 11.42 13.63 -31.40
N LYS A 551 12.21 13.31 -32.42
CA LYS A 551 12.11 12.04 -33.16
C LYS A 551 12.54 10.85 -32.30
N GLU A 552 13.63 11.00 -31.55
CA GLU A 552 14.09 9.97 -30.61
C GLU A 552 13.06 9.74 -29.50
N GLU A 553 12.38 10.80 -29.03
CA GLU A 553 11.29 10.72 -28.05
C GLU A 553 10.12 9.84 -28.55
N LEU A 554 9.67 10.06 -29.78
CA LEU A 554 8.59 9.31 -30.44
C LEU A 554 8.97 7.84 -30.72
N ASP A 555 10.21 7.56 -31.09
CA ASP A 555 10.71 6.21 -31.35
C ASP A 555 10.92 5.42 -30.05
N LEU A 556 11.42 6.06 -28.99
CA LEU A 556 11.54 5.47 -27.64
C LEU A 556 10.16 5.24 -26.98
N GLN A 557 9.20 6.16 -27.15
CA GLN A 557 7.82 5.94 -26.71
C GLN A 557 7.17 4.76 -27.42
N ARG A 558 7.36 4.60 -28.74
CA ARG A 558 6.85 3.44 -29.49
C ARG A 558 7.51 2.13 -29.03
N ALA A 559 8.81 2.13 -28.74
CA ALA A 559 9.51 0.95 -28.22
C ALA A 559 9.06 0.56 -26.80
N LEU A 560 8.82 1.55 -25.92
CA LEU A 560 8.30 1.33 -24.56
C LEU A 560 6.84 0.87 -24.56
N ASN A 561 6.00 1.40 -25.45
CA ASN A 561 4.61 0.96 -25.60
C ASN A 561 4.52 -0.47 -26.18
N SER A 562 5.57 -0.95 -26.86
CA SER A 562 5.64 -2.31 -27.42
C SER A 562 6.08 -3.37 -26.40
N GLN A 563 6.66 -2.99 -25.27
CA GLN A 563 7.01 -3.87 -24.16
C GLN A 563 6.41 -3.30 -22.88
N ALA A 564 5.18 -3.71 -22.53
CA ALA A 564 4.58 -3.32 -21.27
C ALA A 564 5.55 -3.64 -20.11
N PRO A 565 5.98 -2.65 -19.31
CA PRO A 565 6.87 -2.91 -18.20
C PRO A 565 6.20 -3.91 -17.24
N PRO A 566 6.98 -4.81 -16.61
CA PRO A 566 6.42 -5.76 -15.67
C PRO A 566 5.82 -5.02 -14.47
N VAL A 567 4.61 -5.39 -14.10
CA VAL A 567 3.91 -4.94 -12.89
C VAL A 567 4.73 -5.31 -11.66
N LYS A 568 5.32 -6.52 -11.67
CA LYS A 568 6.25 -6.99 -10.62
C LYS A 568 7.22 -8.02 -11.19
N GLU A 569 8.47 -7.98 -10.75
CA GLU A 569 9.49 -8.97 -11.09
C GLU A 569 10.36 -9.30 -9.88
N GLY A 570 10.90 -10.51 -9.84
CA GLY A 570 11.76 -10.92 -8.74
C GLY A 570 11.98 -12.43 -8.64
N PRO A 571 12.97 -12.86 -7.85
CA PRO A 571 13.22 -14.28 -7.60
C PRO A 571 12.18 -14.85 -6.64
N LEU A 572 11.47 -15.90 -7.04
CA LEU A 572 10.60 -16.69 -6.17
C LEU A 572 11.02 -18.14 -6.20
N PHE A 573 10.61 -18.90 -5.19
CA PHE A 573 10.77 -20.34 -5.24
C PHE A 573 9.45 -21.02 -5.58
N ILE A 574 9.46 -21.87 -6.61
CA ILE A 574 8.26 -22.56 -7.09
C ILE A 574 8.25 -24.02 -6.66
N HIS A 575 7.07 -24.48 -6.25
CA HIS A 575 6.73 -25.87 -6.06
C HIS A 575 5.47 -26.20 -6.88
N ARG A 576 5.54 -27.29 -7.65
CA ARG A 576 4.42 -27.81 -8.45
C ARG A 576 4.04 -29.17 -7.90
N THR A 577 2.77 -29.36 -7.63
CA THR A 577 2.24 -30.68 -7.29
C THR A 577 2.30 -31.57 -8.52
N LYS A 578 3.24 -32.52 -8.54
CA LYS A 578 3.16 -33.68 -9.44
C LYS A 578 2.24 -34.69 -8.74
N GLY A 579 1.31 -35.29 -9.47
CA GLY A 579 0.25 -36.14 -8.92
C GLY A 579 0.73 -37.32 -8.04
N LYS A 580 -0.23 -37.97 -7.36
CA LYS A 580 -0.18 -39.16 -6.46
C LYS A 580 1.19 -39.79 -6.13
N GLY A 581 2.16 -39.00 -5.68
CA GLY A 581 3.43 -39.49 -5.14
C GLY A 581 3.67 -38.91 -3.75
N PRO A 582 4.34 -39.63 -2.83
CA PRO A 582 4.86 -39.02 -1.63
C PRO A 582 5.80 -37.88 -2.04
N LEU A 583 5.81 -36.79 -1.26
CA LEU A 583 6.84 -35.77 -1.37
C LEU A 583 8.19 -36.47 -1.15
N ALA A 584 8.89 -36.83 -2.23
CA ALA A 584 10.32 -36.67 -2.23
C ALA A 584 10.56 -35.22 -1.80
N SER A 585 11.59 -34.95 -1.01
CA SER A 585 11.99 -33.63 -0.52
C SER A 585 12.36 -32.68 -1.67
N SER A 586 11.40 -32.38 -2.55
CA SER A 586 11.58 -31.62 -3.77
C SER A 586 11.69 -30.17 -3.35
N SER A 587 12.93 -29.75 -3.19
CA SER A 587 13.31 -28.39 -2.91
C SER A 587 12.57 -27.44 -3.85
N PHE A 588 11.91 -26.47 -3.24
CA PHE A 588 11.46 -25.25 -3.87
C PHE A 588 12.53 -24.77 -4.87
N LYS A 589 12.17 -24.67 -6.16
CA LYS A 589 13.13 -24.31 -7.21
C LYS A 589 13.14 -22.79 -7.34
N LYS A 590 14.30 -22.17 -7.13
CA LYS A 590 14.48 -20.72 -7.35
C LYS A 590 14.40 -20.41 -8.85
N LEU A 591 13.45 -19.56 -9.24
CA LEU A 591 13.30 -19.03 -10.59
C LEU A 591 13.07 -17.52 -10.51
N TYR A 592 13.32 -16.82 -11.62
CA TYR A 592 12.99 -15.41 -11.77
C TYR A 592 11.61 -15.28 -12.40
N PHE A 593 10.71 -14.58 -11.72
CA PHE A 593 9.34 -14.33 -12.16
C PHE A 593 9.20 -12.90 -12.68
N SER A 594 8.37 -12.73 -13.72
CA SER A 594 8.00 -11.45 -14.28
C SER A 594 6.50 -11.46 -14.61
N LEU A 595 5.76 -10.58 -13.94
CA LEU A 595 4.33 -10.40 -14.08
C LEU A 595 4.07 -9.18 -14.98
N THR A 596 3.38 -9.39 -16.10
CA THR A 596 2.88 -8.30 -16.96
C THR A 596 1.36 -8.18 -16.81
N THR A 597 0.72 -7.38 -17.64
CA THR A 597 -0.75 -7.33 -17.77
C THR A 597 -1.33 -8.50 -18.58
N GLU A 598 -0.48 -9.35 -19.17
CA GLU A 598 -0.88 -10.46 -20.03
C GLU A 598 -0.55 -11.84 -19.45
N ALA A 599 0.62 -12.00 -18.82
CA ALA A 599 1.09 -13.28 -18.32
C ALA A 599 1.96 -13.16 -17.06
N LEU A 600 1.94 -14.22 -16.23
CA LEU A 600 2.97 -14.49 -15.23
C LEU A 600 4.01 -15.43 -15.84
N SER A 601 5.16 -14.89 -16.21
CA SER A 601 6.27 -15.65 -16.81
C SER A 601 7.35 -15.97 -15.79
N PHE A 602 8.05 -17.11 -15.96
CA PHE A 602 9.16 -17.49 -15.11
C PHE A 602 10.22 -18.33 -15.83
N ALA A 603 11.48 -18.06 -15.48
CA ALA A 603 12.66 -18.70 -16.08
C ALA A 603 13.83 -18.82 -15.08
N LYS A 604 14.91 -19.51 -15.45
CA LYS A 604 16.09 -19.66 -14.57
C LYS A 604 16.80 -18.33 -14.28
N THR A 605 16.81 -17.42 -15.26
CA THR A 605 17.42 -16.09 -15.19
C THR A 605 16.53 -15.09 -15.93
N SER A 606 16.68 -13.79 -15.64
CA SER A 606 15.91 -12.72 -16.29
C SER A 606 16.11 -12.62 -17.80
N SER A 607 17.21 -13.17 -18.34
CA SER A 607 17.58 -13.13 -19.76
C SER A 607 17.38 -14.46 -20.52
N SER A 608 16.76 -15.46 -19.89
CA SER A 608 16.59 -16.80 -20.48
C SER A 608 15.55 -16.80 -21.62
N LYS A 609 15.93 -17.32 -22.79
CA LYS A 609 15.03 -17.48 -23.97
C LYS A 609 13.92 -18.52 -23.78
N LYS A 610 14.10 -19.49 -22.86
CA LYS A 610 13.04 -20.45 -22.49
C LYS A 610 12.38 -19.96 -21.21
N SER A 611 11.13 -19.51 -21.32
CA SER A 611 10.26 -19.16 -20.20
C SER A 611 9.00 -20.02 -20.25
N ALA A 612 8.54 -20.46 -19.09
CA ALA A 612 7.17 -20.96 -18.93
C ALA A 612 6.30 -19.80 -18.46
N PHE A 613 5.01 -19.85 -18.76
CA PHE A 613 4.10 -18.77 -18.39
C PHE A 613 2.71 -19.30 -18.00
N ILE A 614 1.99 -18.50 -17.22
CA ILE A 614 0.57 -18.68 -16.90
C ILE A 614 -0.15 -17.47 -17.48
N LYS A 615 -1.15 -17.69 -18.35
CA LYS A 615 -1.97 -16.62 -18.92
C LYS A 615 -2.78 -15.97 -17.81
N LEU A 616 -2.81 -14.64 -17.70
CA LEU A 616 -3.53 -14.00 -16.58
C LEU A 616 -5.03 -14.25 -16.63
N ALA A 617 -5.63 -14.29 -17.82
CA ALA A 617 -7.04 -14.65 -18.00
C ALA A 617 -7.39 -16.05 -17.47
N SER A 618 -6.39 -16.92 -17.29
CA SER A 618 -6.59 -18.27 -16.74
C SER A 618 -6.52 -18.34 -15.22
N ILE A 619 -5.99 -17.29 -14.55
CA ILE A 619 -5.87 -17.24 -13.09
C ILE A 619 -7.27 -17.15 -12.47
N ARG A 620 -7.53 -18.03 -11.51
CA ARG A 620 -8.81 -18.21 -10.82
C ARG A 620 -8.75 -17.75 -9.37
N ALA A 621 -7.58 -17.83 -8.72
CA ALA A 621 -7.34 -17.27 -7.40
C ALA A 621 -5.82 -17.13 -7.13
N ALA A 622 -5.46 -16.20 -6.25
CA ALA A 622 -4.11 -16.05 -5.71
C ALA A 622 -4.22 -15.79 -4.20
N GLU A 623 -3.81 -16.76 -3.39
CA GLU A 623 -4.13 -16.78 -1.95
C GLU A 623 -2.97 -17.29 -1.08
N LYS A 624 -3.01 -16.97 0.21
CA LYS A 624 -2.02 -17.44 1.19
C LYS A 624 -2.25 -18.92 1.50
N VAL A 625 -1.16 -19.62 1.83
CA VAL A 625 -1.15 -21.03 2.23
C VAL A 625 -0.85 -21.13 3.72
N GLU A 626 -1.51 -22.06 4.42
CA GLU A 626 -1.26 -22.31 5.84
C GLU A 626 0.20 -22.74 6.08
N GLU A 627 0.83 -22.20 7.12
CA GLU A 627 2.24 -22.46 7.47
C GLU A 627 2.54 -23.96 7.63
N LYS A 628 1.63 -24.71 8.27
CA LYS A 628 1.74 -26.16 8.49
C LYS A 628 1.90 -26.99 7.20
N SER A 629 1.51 -26.45 6.05
CA SER A 629 1.58 -27.15 4.77
C SER A 629 3.02 -27.32 4.26
N PHE A 630 3.87 -26.32 4.50
CA PHE A 630 5.26 -26.29 4.01
C PHE A 630 6.30 -25.98 5.12
N GLY A 631 5.87 -25.74 6.35
CA GLY A 631 6.74 -25.26 7.44
C GLY A 631 7.22 -23.82 7.23
N SER A 632 6.47 -23.02 6.47
CA SER A 632 6.81 -21.63 6.17
C SER A 632 5.54 -20.80 6.02
N SER A 633 5.47 -19.67 6.73
CA SER A 633 4.34 -18.72 6.69
C SER A 633 4.31 -17.82 5.45
N ASN A 634 5.35 -17.89 4.60
CA ASN A 634 5.56 -17.02 3.45
C ASN A 634 5.28 -17.70 2.11
N VAL A 635 4.28 -18.58 2.06
CA VAL A 635 3.89 -19.33 0.85
C VAL A 635 2.52 -18.85 0.35
N MET A 636 2.43 -18.57 -0.94
CA MET A 636 1.16 -18.35 -1.64
C MET A 636 0.89 -19.48 -2.64
N GLN A 637 -0.36 -19.59 -3.05
CA GLN A 637 -0.80 -20.44 -4.14
C GLN A 637 -1.42 -19.60 -5.26
N VAL A 638 -1.17 -20.01 -6.49
CA VAL A 638 -1.83 -19.49 -7.69
C VAL A 638 -2.62 -20.62 -8.31
N ILE A 639 -3.94 -20.47 -8.31
CA ILE A 639 -4.88 -21.41 -8.91
C ILE A 639 -5.22 -20.90 -10.31
N TYR A 640 -5.03 -21.72 -11.33
CA TYR A 640 -5.28 -21.36 -12.72
C TYR A 640 -5.88 -22.53 -13.51
N ALA A 641 -6.59 -22.22 -14.59
CA ALA A 641 -7.05 -23.22 -15.55
C ALA A 641 -5.96 -23.46 -16.60
N ASP A 642 -5.57 -24.71 -16.84
CA ASP A 642 -4.67 -25.02 -17.96
C ASP A 642 -5.39 -24.89 -19.31
N ASP A 643 -4.67 -25.13 -20.42
CA ASP A 643 -5.24 -25.02 -21.77
C ASP A 643 -6.38 -26.02 -22.04
N VAL A 644 -6.54 -27.05 -21.19
CA VAL A 644 -7.64 -28.04 -21.25
C VAL A 644 -8.79 -27.66 -20.28
N GLY A 645 -8.66 -26.56 -19.55
CA GLY A 645 -9.64 -26.09 -18.58
C GLY A 645 -9.57 -26.77 -17.21
N GLN A 646 -8.58 -27.63 -16.96
CA GLN A 646 -8.41 -28.28 -15.65
C GLN A 646 -7.76 -27.32 -14.65
N ALA A 647 -8.24 -27.36 -13.41
CA ALA A 647 -7.69 -26.56 -12.33
C ALA A 647 -6.31 -27.08 -11.92
N GLN A 648 -5.31 -26.22 -12.01
CA GLN A 648 -3.94 -26.44 -11.56
C GLN A 648 -3.59 -25.46 -10.44
N THR A 649 -2.73 -25.90 -9.52
CA THR A 649 -2.23 -25.06 -8.42
C THR A 649 -0.71 -25.03 -8.44
N VAL A 650 -0.14 -23.83 -8.39
CA VAL A 650 1.29 -23.60 -8.19
C VAL A 650 1.51 -22.98 -6.82
N TYR A 651 2.52 -23.44 -6.10
CA TYR A 651 2.90 -22.88 -4.80
C TYR A 651 4.18 -22.08 -4.96
N LEU A 652 4.18 -20.86 -4.43
CA LEU A 652 5.28 -19.91 -4.55
C LEU A 652 5.69 -19.45 -3.16
N GLN A 653 6.95 -19.72 -2.79
CA GLN A 653 7.54 -19.27 -1.54
C GLN A 653 8.29 -17.95 -1.75
N CYS A 654 7.98 -17.00 -0.88
CA CYS A 654 8.61 -15.67 -0.80
C CYS A 654 9.58 -15.63 0.38
N LYS A 655 10.50 -14.66 0.38
CA LYS A 655 11.49 -14.49 1.45
C LYS A 655 10.85 -14.01 2.75
N CYS A 656 9.86 -13.13 2.66
CA CYS A 656 9.20 -12.50 3.81
C CYS A 656 7.72 -12.19 3.52
N VAL A 657 6.98 -11.83 4.56
CA VAL A 657 5.54 -11.51 4.48
C VAL A 657 5.24 -10.31 3.57
N ASN A 658 6.13 -9.32 3.51
CA ASN A 658 5.95 -8.16 2.64
C ASN A 658 6.05 -8.57 1.16
N GLU A 659 7.07 -9.35 0.80
CA GLU A 659 7.21 -9.86 -0.56
C GLU A 659 5.99 -10.71 -0.95
N LEU A 660 5.53 -11.58 -0.05
CA LEU A 660 4.30 -12.37 -0.21
C LEU A 660 3.09 -11.48 -0.52
N ASN A 661 2.82 -10.49 0.34
CA ASN A 661 1.64 -9.64 0.21
C ASN A 661 1.72 -8.74 -1.03
N GLN A 662 2.91 -8.28 -1.42
CA GLN A 662 3.10 -7.55 -2.66
C GLN A 662 2.83 -8.41 -3.91
N TRP A 663 3.27 -9.67 -3.92
CA TRP A 663 2.99 -10.59 -5.04
C TRP A 663 1.51 -10.97 -5.09
N LEU A 664 0.89 -11.26 -3.95
CA LEU A 664 -0.56 -11.48 -3.85
C LEU A 664 -1.34 -10.27 -4.38
N SER A 665 -0.98 -9.06 -3.92
CA SER A 665 -1.57 -7.81 -4.37
C SER A 665 -1.46 -7.65 -5.89
N ALA A 666 -0.25 -7.82 -6.45
CA ALA A 666 -0.01 -7.66 -7.88
C ALA A 666 -0.82 -8.68 -8.71
N LEU A 667 -0.85 -9.96 -8.29
CA LEU A 667 -1.62 -11.02 -8.96
C LEU A 667 -3.13 -10.78 -8.89
N ARG A 668 -3.65 -10.34 -7.75
CA ARG A 668 -5.07 -10.01 -7.55
C ARG A 668 -5.49 -8.84 -8.44
N LYS A 669 -4.70 -7.77 -8.51
CA LYS A 669 -4.99 -6.60 -9.37
C LYS A 669 -5.12 -6.96 -10.84
N VAL A 670 -4.14 -7.69 -11.38
CA VAL A 670 -4.15 -8.05 -12.81
C VAL A 670 -5.22 -9.10 -13.16
N SER A 671 -5.74 -9.83 -12.17
CA SER A 671 -6.78 -10.86 -12.36
C SER A 671 -8.19 -10.41 -11.95
N THR A 672 -8.36 -9.19 -11.45
CA THR A 672 -9.64 -8.70 -10.88
C THR A 672 -10.81 -8.79 -11.87
N ASN A 673 -10.55 -8.63 -13.17
CA ASN A 673 -11.57 -8.64 -14.22
C ASN A 673 -11.83 -10.04 -14.81
N ASN A 674 -11.20 -11.10 -14.30
CA ASN A 674 -11.41 -12.44 -14.79
C ASN A 674 -12.81 -12.93 -14.43
N THR A 675 -13.57 -13.42 -15.43
CA THR A 675 -15.00 -13.79 -15.28
C THR A 675 -15.25 -15.08 -14.49
N GLY A 676 -14.21 -15.84 -14.13
CA GLY A 676 -14.37 -17.04 -13.32
C GLY A 676 -13.36 -17.13 -12.20
N LEU A 677 -13.20 -16.04 -11.44
CA LEU A 677 -12.53 -16.11 -10.14
C LEU A 677 -13.31 -17.05 -9.21
N LEU A 678 -12.60 -17.85 -8.43
CA LEU A 678 -13.21 -18.72 -7.42
C LEU A 678 -13.74 -17.87 -6.26
N GLY A 679 -14.85 -18.30 -5.66
CA GLY A 679 -15.35 -17.69 -4.41
C GLY A 679 -14.78 -18.34 -3.14
N SER A 680 -14.28 -19.57 -3.27
CA SER A 680 -13.63 -20.31 -2.19
C SER A 680 -12.42 -21.08 -2.69
N TYR A 681 -11.50 -21.39 -1.77
CA TYR A 681 -10.28 -22.14 -2.05
C TYR A 681 -9.87 -22.99 -0.84
N HIS A 682 -8.90 -23.89 -1.04
CA HIS A 682 -8.29 -24.66 0.04
C HIS A 682 -6.97 -24.01 0.46
N PRO A 683 -6.83 -23.53 1.71
CA PRO A 683 -5.57 -22.96 2.22
C PRO A 683 -4.45 -23.97 2.42
N GLY A 684 -4.80 -25.27 2.45
CA GLY A 684 -3.87 -26.38 2.60
C GLY A 684 -3.39 -26.96 1.26
N ILE A 685 -2.69 -28.08 1.36
CA ILE A 685 -2.24 -28.89 0.22
C ILE A 685 -3.00 -30.21 0.18
N PHE A 686 -3.33 -30.69 -1.02
CA PHE A 686 -3.91 -32.01 -1.19
C PHE A 686 -2.80 -33.08 -1.13
N ARG A 687 -2.77 -33.89 -0.06
CA ARG A 687 -1.76 -34.92 0.18
C ARG A 687 -2.35 -36.13 0.91
N GLY A 688 -2.00 -37.33 0.46
CA GLY A 688 -2.43 -38.58 1.12
C GLY A 688 -3.94 -38.79 1.04
N ASP A 689 -4.51 -38.50 -0.14
CA ASP A 689 -5.95 -38.59 -0.43
C ASP A 689 -6.84 -37.74 0.48
N LYS A 690 -6.30 -36.64 0.99
CA LYS A 690 -7.06 -35.59 1.67
C LYS A 690 -6.40 -34.21 1.61
N TRP A 691 -7.18 -33.16 1.82
CA TRP A 691 -6.69 -31.81 2.05
C TRP A 691 -6.11 -31.64 3.46
N SER A 692 -4.96 -30.98 3.59
CA SER A 692 -4.33 -30.71 4.90
C SER A 692 -5.03 -29.63 5.73
N CYS A 693 -5.91 -28.82 5.13
CA CYS A 693 -6.67 -27.79 5.82
C CYS A 693 -7.91 -28.38 6.53
N CYS A 694 -8.82 -28.97 5.75
CA CYS A 694 -10.16 -29.39 6.19
C CYS A 694 -10.39 -30.92 6.17
N HIS A 695 -9.39 -31.71 5.77
CA HIS A 695 -9.46 -33.18 5.70
C HIS A 695 -10.46 -33.77 4.70
N GLN A 696 -11.06 -32.96 3.83
CA GLN A 696 -11.83 -33.44 2.68
C GLN A 696 -11.00 -34.38 1.81
N LYS A 697 -11.62 -35.45 1.31
CA LYS A 697 -10.94 -36.54 0.60
C LYS A 697 -10.90 -36.33 -0.92
N ASP A 698 -11.84 -35.56 -1.46
CA ASP A 698 -11.84 -35.26 -2.89
C ASP A 698 -11.01 -34.01 -3.18
N LYS A 699 -10.16 -34.10 -4.20
CA LYS A 699 -9.37 -32.96 -4.68
C LYS A 699 -10.25 -31.89 -5.32
N THR A 700 -11.43 -32.26 -5.83
CA THR A 700 -12.36 -31.33 -6.48
C THR A 700 -13.43 -30.75 -5.56
N ASP A 701 -13.41 -31.11 -4.27
CA ASP A 701 -14.33 -30.53 -3.29
C ASP A 701 -14.17 -29.00 -3.19
N LEU A 702 -15.28 -28.32 -2.91
CA LEU A 702 -15.32 -26.88 -2.70
C LEU A 702 -14.33 -26.45 -1.60
N GLY A 703 -13.67 -25.32 -1.84
CA GLY A 703 -12.71 -24.73 -0.92
C GLY A 703 -13.30 -24.47 0.47
N CYS A 704 -12.52 -24.74 1.51
CA CYS A 704 -12.93 -24.54 2.91
C CYS A 704 -12.75 -23.11 3.41
N ASP A 705 -12.23 -22.20 2.59
CA ASP A 705 -12.08 -20.78 2.92
C ASP A 705 -12.51 -19.86 1.76
N LYS A 706 -12.83 -18.60 2.06
CA LYS A 706 -13.24 -17.58 1.08
C LYS A 706 -12.03 -16.94 0.41
N THR A 707 -12.13 -16.61 -0.88
CA THR A 707 -11.04 -15.89 -1.57
C THR A 707 -10.96 -14.42 -1.16
N HIS A 708 -9.75 -13.86 -1.07
CA HIS A 708 -9.46 -12.48 -0.66
C HIS A 708 -9.08 -11.59 -1.86
N SER A 709 -9.64 -11.87 -3.03
CA SER A 709 -9.28 -11.26 -4.33
C SER A 709 -9.32 -9.72 -4.37
N ARG A 710 -9.98 -9.07 -3.39
CA ARG A 710 -10.13 -7.60 -3.34
C ARG A 710 -9.27 -6.89 -2.29
N VAL A 711 -8.44 -7.62 -1.54
CA VAL A 711 -7.45 -7.03 -0.62
C VAL A 711 -6.13 -6.84 -1.37
N THR A 712 -5.79 -5.58 -1.67
CA THR A 712 -4.59 -5.24 -2.46
C THR A 712 -3.88 -4.00 -1.91
N LEU A 713 -2.55 -4.04 -1.82
CA LEU A 713 -1.68 -2.92 -1.46
C LEU A 713 -1.36 -2.08 -2.69
N GLN A 714 -1.52 -0.76 -2.65
CA GLN A 714 -1.13 0.13 -3.74
C GLN A 714 0.40 0.17 -3.90
N GLU A 715 0.86 0.04 -5.13
CA GLU A 715 2.27 0.06 -5.52
C GLU A 715 2.49 1.10 -6.62
N TRP A 716 3.73 1.58 -6.77
CA TRP A 716 4.05 2.62 -7.76
C TRP A 716 3.97 2.14 -9.23
N ASN A 717 4.05 0.81 -9.45
CA ASN A 717 3.90 0.16 -10.76
C ASN A 717 2.47 -0.30 -11.06
N ASP A 718 1.50 0.10 -10.24
CA ASP A 718 0.13 -0.31 -10.45
C ASP A 718 -0.41 0.15 -11.81
N PRO A 719 -1.21 -0.68 -12.49
CA PRO A 719 -1.97 -0.24 -13.66
C PRO A 719 -2.83 0.97 -13.30
N LEU A 720 -2.93 1.94 -14.23
CA LEU A 720 -3.79 3.11 -14.06
C LEU A 720 -5.27 2.70 -14.10
N ASP A 721 -6.04 3.16 -13.12
CA ASP A 721 -7.49 2.99 -13.06
C ASP A 721 -8.17 4.33 -13.36
N HIS A 722 -8.46 4.56 -14.65
CA HIS A 722 -8.93 5.87 -15.13
C HIS A 722 -10.24 6.31 -14.47
N ASP A 723 -11.15 5.37 -14.19
CA ASP A 723 -12.44 5.66 -13.59
C ASP A 723 -12.28 6.03 -12.10
N LEU A 724 -11.35 5.37 -11.39
CA LEU A 724 -11.01 5.72 -10.02
C LEU A 724 -10.37 7.12 -9.94
N GLU A 725 -9.39 7.42 -10.79
CA GLU A 725 -8.74 8.74 -10.76
C GLU A 725 -9.74 9.86 -11.09
N ALA A 726 -10.67 9.64 -12.04
CA ALA A 726 -11.74 10.59 -12.32
C ALA A 726 -12.71 10.77 -11.15
N GLN A 727 -13.08 9.69 -10.46
CA GLN A 727 -13.92 9.73 -9.25
C GLN A 727 -13.25 10.52 -8.12
N LEU A 728 -11.94 10.35 -7.92
CA LEU A 728 -11.17 11.06 -6.89
C LEU A 728 -11.11 12.57 -7.19
N ILE A 729 -10.92 12.96 -8.45
CA ILE A 729 -10.97 14.37 -8.87
C ILE A 729 -12.36 14.95 -8.68
N TYR A 730 -13.41 14.25 -9.14
CA TYR A 730 -14.80 14.68 -8.95
C TYR A 730 -15.08 14.99 -7.48
N ARG A 731 -14.68 14.09 -6.56
CA ARG A 731 -14.87 14.30 -5.13
C ARG A 731 -14.11 15.50 -4.61
N HIS A 732 -12.84 15.66 -5.00
CA HIS A 732 -12.06 16.81 -4.56
C HIS A 732 -12.75 18.11 -4.97
N LEU A 733 -13.17 18.21 -6.23
CA LEU A 733 -13.89 19.35 -6.78
C LEU A 733 -15.21 19.62 -6.05
N LEU A 734 -15.95 18.55 -5.70
CA LEU A 734 -17.15 18.65 -4.88
C LEU A 734 -16.86 19.22 -3.49
N GLY A 735 -15.75 18.79 -2.87
CA GLY A 735 -15.32 19.28 -1.56
C GLY A 735 -14.90 20.76 -1.56
N VAL A 736 -14.45 21.29 -2.70
CA VAL A 736 -14.07 22.71 -2.86
C VAL A 736 -15.09 23.53 -3.66
N GLU A 737 -16.28 22.98 -3.93
CA GLU A 737 -17.27 23.60 -4.83
C GLU A 737 -17.67 25.02 -4.39
N ALA A 738 -17.80 25.28 -3.08
CA ALA A 738 -18.10 26.60 -2.57
C ALA A 738 -17.02 27.64 -2.96
N ALA A 739 -15.75 27.27 -2.82
CA ALA A 739 -14.62 28.11 -3.23
C ALA A 739 -14.54 28.26 -4.76
N LEU A 740 -14.87 27.21 -5.53
CA LEU A 740 -14.97 27.28 -6.98
C LEU A 740 -16.04 28.29 -7.42
N ARG A 741 -17.21 28.29 -6.77
CA ARG A 741 -18.32 29.23 -7.06
C ARG A 741 -17.94 30.67 -6.72
N GLU A 742 -17.26 30.89 -5.59
CA GLU A 742 -16.77 32.22 -5.20
C GLU A 742 -15.76 32.77 -6.22
N LYS A 743 -14.79 31.94 -6.63
CA LYS A 743 -13.80 32.29 -7.66
C LYS A 743 -14.44 32.58 -9.01
N HIS A 744 -15.40 31.76 -9.43
CA HIS A 744 -16.17 31.99 -10.64
C HIS A 744 -16.90 33.35 -10.60
N TRP A 745 -17.51 33.69 -9.45
CA TRP A 745 -18.16 34.98 -9.28
C TRP A 745 -17.18 36.17 -9.35
N LEU A 746 -16.00 36.05 -8.75
CA LEU A 746 -14.95 37.08 -8.82
C LEU A 746 -14.43 37.29 -10.25
N LEU A 747 -14.07 36.21 -10.95
CA LEU A 747 -13.59 36.28 -12.33
C LEU A 747 -14.64 36.88 -13.27
N ARG A 748 -15.91 36.55 -13.06
CA ARG A 748 -17.01 37.11 -13.84
C ARG A 748 -17.18 38.60 -13.60
N ARG A 749 -17.02 39.09 -12.36
CA ARG A 749 -17.04 40.53 -12.05
C ARG A 749 -15.89 41.29 -12.68
N GLU A 750 -14.69 40.72 -12.70
CA GLU A 750 -13.53 41.32 -13.38
C GLU A 750 -13.77 41.41 -14.90
N THR A 751 -14.35 40.37 -15.49
CA THR A 751 -14.67 40.33 -16.92
C THR A 751 -15.82 41.28 -17.30
N GLU A 752 -16.85 41.41 -16.46
CA GLU A 752 -17.97 42.34 -16.67
C GLU A 752 -17.58 43.81 -16.45
N ALA A 753 -16.51 44.10 -15.71
CA ALA A 753 -15.96 45.46 -15.53
C ALA A 753 -15.17 45.95 -16.77
N ASP A 754 -14.70 45.05 -17.63
CA ASP A 754 -13.88 45.36 -18.82
C ASP A 754 -14.69 45.41 -20.14
N ILE A 755 -15.99 45.07 -20.14
CA ILE A 755 -16.81 45.01 -21.36
C ILE A 755 -17.72 46.25 -21.49
N SER A 756 -17.41 47.11 -22.48
CA SER A 756 -18.37 48.08 -23.01
C SER A 756 -19.40 47.40 -23.94
N PRO A 757 -20.67 47.84 -23.98
CA PRO A 757 -21.76 47.05 -24.52
C PRO A 757 -21.83 47.18 -26.05
N THR A 758 -21.11 46.34 -26.79
CA THR A 758 -21.42 46.11 -28.22
C THR A 758 -21.13 44.66 -28.64
N GLY A 759 -22.14 44.01 -29.23
CA GLY A 759 -21.95 42.82 -30.08
C GLY A 759 -22.48 41.50 -29.52
N GLY A 760 -23.75 41.20 -29.78
CA GLY A 760 -24.34 39.87 -29.57
C GLY A 760 -23.84 38.84 -30.58
N GLY A 761 -22.92 37.99 -30.14
CA GLY A 761 -22.61 36.71 -30.73
C GLY A 761 -22.38 35.73 -29.59
N GLY A 762 -23.06 34.59 -29.59
CA GLY A 762 -23.03 33.63 -28.47
C GLY A 762 -21.59 33.23 -28.11
N ALA A 763 -21.06 33.80 -27.04
CA ALA A 763 -19.74 33.45 -26.54
C ALA A 763 -19.73 31.98 -26.13
N PRO A 764 -18.64 31.23 -26.41
CA PRO A 764 -18.50 29.87 -25.91
C PRO A 764 -18.67 29.87 -24.39
N GLU A 765 -19.51 28.96 -23.90
CA GLU A 765 -19.87 28.84 -22.48
C GLU A 765 -18.59 28.72 -21.63
N ASP A 766 -18.52 29.52 -20.56
CA ASP A 766 -17.38 29.62 -19.66
C ASP A 766 -16.97 28.23 -19.10
N PRO A 767 -15.68 27.83 -19.16
CA PRO A 767 -15.24 26.53 -18.68
C PRO A 767 -15.60 26.21 -17.23
N LEU A 768 -15.61 27.20 -16.32
CA LEU A 768 -16.01 26.99 -14.93
C LEU A 768 -17.51 26.70 -14.82
N THR A 769 -18.33 27.39 -15.61
CA THR A 769 -19.77 27.11 -15.73
C THR A 769 -20.02 25.68 -16.24
N GLN A 770 -19.27 25.25 -17.26
CA GLN A 770 -19.34 23.87 -17.76
C GLN A 770 -18.93 22.85 -16.68
N LEU A 771 -17.85 23.13 -15.93
CA LEU A 771 -17.41 22.28 -14.84
C LEU A 771 -18.50 22.13 -13.77
N LEU A 772 -19.11 23.24 -13.33
CA LEU A 772 -20.18 23.21 -12.33
C LEU A 772 -21.40 22.39 -12.79
N ARG A 773 -21.77 22.46 -14.09
CA ARG A 773 -22.83 21.60 -14.65
C ARG A 773 -22.42 20.12 -14.60
N VAL A 774 -21.21 19.78 -15.04
CA VAL A 774 -20.72 18.39 -14.99
C VAL A 774 -20.67 17.84 -13.57
N LEU A 775 -20.27 18.65 -12.58
CA LEU A 775 -20.30 18.25 -11.17
C LEU A 775 -21.73 18.00 -10.67
N GLN A 776 -22.72 18.75 -11.17
CA GLN A 776 -24.12 18.52 -10.86
C GLN A 776 -24.63 17.21 -11.49
N ASP A 777 -24.36 16.98 -12.77
CA ASP A 777 -24.76 15.75 -13.47
C ASP A 777 -24.20 14.49 -12.79
N LEU A 778 -22.92 14.55 -12.38
CA LEU A 778 -22.27 13.49 -11.63
C LEU A 778 -22.91 13.28 -10.24
N ARG A 779 -23.30 14.36 -9.56
CA ARG A 779 -24.02 14.27 -8.28
C ARG A 779 -25.36 13.58 -8.45
N GLU A 780 -26.14 13.96 -9.47
CA GLU A 780 -27.43 13.35 -9.78
C GLU A 780 -27.27 11.86 -10.13
N ALA A 781 -26.25 11.50 -10.90
CA ALA A 781 -25.90 10.11 -11.19
C ALA A 781 -25.60 9.32 -9.91
N HIS A 782 -24.80 9.86 -8.98
CA HIS A 782 -24.53 9.25 -7.68
C HIS A 782 -25.80 9.12 -6.81
N SER A 783 -26.65 10.15 -6.76
CA SER A 783 -27.89 10.16 -5.98
C SER A 783 -28.93 9.16 -6.50
N SER A 784 -29.10 9.06 -7.82
CA SER A 784 -30.03 8.11 -8.45
C SER A 784 -29.72 6.65 -8.08
N ILE A 785 -28.45 6.35 -7.81
CA ILE A 785 -27.98 5.01 -7.46
C ILE A 785 -28.22 4.70 -5.98
N LEU A 786 -28.14 5.70 -5.10
CA LEU A 786 -28.43 5.54 -3.67
C LEU A 786 -29.92 5.32 -3.39
N ALA A 787 -30.81 5.79 -4.27
CA ALA A 787 -32.27 5.69 -4.11
C ALA A 787 -32.85 4.29 -4.37
N GLY A 788 -32.09 3.38 -5.00
CA GLY A 788 -32.59 2.06 -5.40
C GLY A 788 -33.67 2.11 -6.50
N PRO A 789 -34.02 0.98 -7.14
CA PRO A 789 -35.18 0.96 -8.04
C PRO A 789 -36.47 1.20 -7.22
N PRO A 790 -37.46 1.93 -7.76
CA PRO A 790 -38.76 2.04 -7.10
C PRO A 790 -39.35 0.64 -6.86
N PRO A 791 -40.07 0.41 -5.75
CA PRO A 791 -40.74 -0.86 -5.51
C PRO A 791 -41.62 -1.17 -6.72
N ARG A 792 -41.39 -2.33 -7.34
CA ARG A 792 -42.26 -2.82 -8.41
C ARG A 792 -43.68 -2.88 -7.85
N GLU A 793 -44.60 -2.14 -8.47
CA GLU A 793 -46.02 -2.26 -8.17
C GLU A 793 -46.45 -3.73 -8.27
N PRO A 794 -47.32 -4.20 -7.37
CA PRO A 794 -47.80 -5.57 -7.40
C PRO A 794 -48.47 -5.83 -8.74
N HIS A 795 -47.98 -6.83 -9.46
CA HIS A 795 -48.56 -7.30 -10.72
C HIS A 795 -50.07 -7.49 -10.56
N HIS A 796 -50.84 -6.71 -11.34
CA HIS A 796 -52.24 -7.00 -11.59
C HIS A 796 -52.33 -8.44 -12.14
N LEU A 797 -53.04 -9.29 -11.40
CA LEU A 797 -53.53 -10.59 -11.84
C LEU A 797 -54.30 -10.39 -13.16
N LEU A 798 -53.75 -10.90 -14.26
CA LEU A 798 -54.52 -11.16 -15.46
C LEU A 798 -55.37 -12.40 -15.20
N GLU A 799 -56.67 -12.16 -15.03
CA GLU A 799 -57.69 -13.20 -15.02
C GLU A 799 -57.63 -14.01 -16.33
N LEU A 800 -57.43 -15.31 -16.18
CA LEU A 800 -57.69 -16.29 -17.25
C LEU A 800 -59.20 -16.34 -17.49
N GLN A 801 -59.66 -15.87 -18.65
CA GLN A 801 -60.94 -16.29 -19.20
C GLN A 801 -60.69 -17.36 -20.28
N THR A 802 -61.51 -18.40 -20.16
CA THR A 802 -61.70 -19.62 -20.97
C THR A 802 -61.64 -19.44 -22.48
#